data_AF-A0A8H3GIW9-F1
#
_entry.id   AF-A0A8H3GIW9-F1
#
_cell.length_a   1.000
_cell.length_b   1.000
_cell.length_c   1.000
_cell.angle_alpha   90.00
_cell.angle_beta   90.00
_cell.angle_gamma   90.00
#
_symmetry.space_group_name_H-M   'P 1'
#
loop_
_entity.id
_entity.type
_entity.pdbx_description
1 polymer ?
#
loop_
_entity_poly.entity_id
_entity_poly.type
_entity_poly.pdbx_seq_one_letter_code
_entity_poly.pdbx_strand_id
1 'polypeptide(L)'
;MRTTLSLLSLVAPALGAGIVYNDQIDSAYDFVITGGGLAGLVLASRLTEDSNTTVLVLEAGASGDAVKARIDIPGNAYYSSLLNTEYDWQYTTVPQPNAGNRALPWPRGKVLGGSTAVNGLYLVRPSAVEVDAWSQLLPGQSSAAAWSWASLFEAMKKSENFTEPSQNIKNAGRIQYDVTSHGRSGPLHYAYPGFIVPIVGDWTATLEWIGIPPSPDANGGSGWGGFIATSSINPTNWTRSYSRSAYIDPLGPRPNLAILPNATVTKIIWAANNDGNGKKVAQGVEFASSRGAPRRNVTARKEVILAGGAIGSPHVAMHSGIGPRPVLEGLGIPVVYELPGVAETAASIRNSGTLENGTSAPFLSFVNSAIAYANITDLFGDWAPTFQQQVRANMSNNVNALVPSDPRVKAGYQAVYEATTEKILMSQAGQVELLFSLTGSSQGSDTIAIQAALQHPFSQGHLYINSTDPFDPPVIDPRYLSNPGDIWMTREGLKLARKLGRNQPLNASIVEEVSPGPSVQTDADWDAWLKGKIQTEYHPSCTMSMLPEEQAGVVDADLRMYGTSNVRVIDSSIYPIQFAAHLMAPTYGMAEQAASIIRAQYNGVPPPASTVSTSAPGSATQTTAPGSSNNGNGSNGAVEIQIHAAWVALPLRLLSFDGGGIRGLSSLYILREFMQRVKLRTGGTEMPLPCDYFDMICGTSTGGETPYLYGDPKIPGALGSAPVLGTSALRSNGSGLLAEHSRALHEHFRVSYLILQSTRSQLRVREPSGDFRVPVEMSVDEAITLYARLSETIFGRKKGFWFLKEGMYSAQALEHAVTLIAGQRAHVLKWPEAAGANLQTTEQEYREIGKRVMMRGVNPTADHCKVFVCTVNTMNADAPANIRAYMVAQNEMDDFTIWEAARATSAAPHFFKPMVAEPRPDINRHFETVYIDGGLRFNNPINQLLEEASQLFPGRGIGLILSLGTGTKNAIKLPRAGFIPKPQWYLVYRLYKKIALSCEENHQAVEGRFRSLSNIYFRFNVDRGMEDIGLEEWKMLSQIEANTKAYMTTVEVNPRVELAVESFFTTNAKTTIQQAAGLAM
;
A
#
# COMPACT_ATOMS: atom_id res chain seq x y z
N MET A 1 -58.40 -19.66 -42.47
CA MET A 1 -58.31 -18.93 -41.18
C MET A 1 -57.21 -19.55 -40.33
N ARG A 2 -56.58 -18.75 -39.46
CA ARG A 2 -55.72 -19.17 -38.33
C ARG A 2 -54.57 -20.14 -38.63
N THR A 3 -53.45 -19.53 -39.02
CA THR A 3 -52.10 -19.97 -38.65
C THR A 3 -51.99 -20.31 -37.15
N THR A 4 -51.14 -21.27 -36.82
CA THR A 4 -50.66 -21.55 -35.44
C THR A 4 -49.15 -21.41 -35.39
N LEU A 5 -48.66 -20.27 -34.89
CA LEU A 5 -47.24 -20.10 -34.60
C LEU A 5 -46.85 -21.04 -33.45
N SER A 6 -45.92 -21.95 -33.73
CA SER A 6 -45.21 -22.69 -32.68
C SER A 6 -43.96 -21.90 -32.31
N LEU A 7 -43.97 -21.17 -31.20
CA LEU A 7 -42.75 -20.54 -30.68
C LEU A 7 -41.81 -21.65 -30.16
N LEU A 8 -40.82 -22.04 -30.96
CA LEU A 8 -39.58 -22.54 -30.38
C LEU A 8 -38.91 -21.38 -29.65
N SER A 9 -38.80 -21.49 -28.33
CA SER A 9 -37.99 -20.59 -27.53
C SER A 9 -36.51 -20.84 -27.85
N LEU A 10 -35.97 -20.09 -28.81
CA LEU A 10 -34.54 -19.92 -29.00
C LEU A 10 -33.97 -19.31 -27.72
N VAL A 11 -33.47 -20.18 -26.83
CA VAL A 11 -32.50 -19.78 -25.81
C VAL A 11 -31.21 -19.49 -26.57
N ALA A 12 -31.10 -18.27 -27.08
CA ALA A 12 -29.84 -17.78 -27.59
C ALA A 12 -28.81 -17.84 -26.45
N PRO A 13 -27.69 -18.56 -26.59
CA PRO A 13 -26.61 -18.42 -25.63
C PRO A 13 -26.15 -16.95 -25.66
N ALA A 14 -25.81 -16.39 -24.51
CA ALA A 14 -25.22 -15.06 -24.47
C ALA A 14 -23.91 -15.09 -25.28
N LEU A 15 -23.89 -14.40 -26.43
CA LEU A 15 -22.76 -14.34 -27.36
C LEU A 15 -21.62 -13.50 -26.75
N GLY A 16 -20.92 -14.07 -25.78
CA GLY A 16 -19.85 -13.40 -25.05
C GLY A 16 -18.58 -13.25 -25.88
N ALA A 17 -18.13 -12.00 -26.05
CA ALA A 17 -16.76 -11.61 -26.41
C ALA A 17 -16.08 -12.31 -27.62
N GLY A 18 -16.84 -12.94 -28.52
CA GLY A 18 -16.30 -13.70 -29.66
C GLY A 18 -15.84 -15.12 -29.33
N ILE A 19 -16.12 -15.66 -28.14
CA ILE A 19 -15.83 -17.07 -27.82
C ILE A 19 -16.86 -17.97 -28.51
N VAL A 20 -16.38 -18.88 -29.35
CA VAL A 20 -17.21 -19.79 -30.15
C VAL A 20 -17.04 -21.24 -29.71
N TYR A 21 -18.12 -22.02 -29.89
CA TYR A 21 -18.21 -23.42 -29.49
C TYR A 21 -18.69 -24.27 -30.66
N ASN A 22 -18.50 -25.59 -30.58
CA ASN A 22 -18.97 -26.57 -31.59
C ASN A 22 -18.52 -26.20 -33.03
N ASP A 23 -17.25 -25.81 -33.18
CA ASP A 23 -16.60 -25.54 -34.46
C ASP A 23 -17.23 -24.42 -35.33
N GLN A 24 -18.00 -23.52 -34.71
CA GLN A 24 -18.61 -22.33 -35.35
C GLN A 24 -17.57 -21.25 -35.71
N ILE A 25 -16.72 -21.56 -36.68
CA ILE A 25 -15.75 -20.65 -37.31
C ILE A 25 -15.93 -20.62 -38.83
N ASP A 26 -15.56 -19.50 -39.45
CA ASP A 26 -15.44 -19.40 -40.90
C ASP A 26 -14.25 -20.21 -41.43
N SER A 27 -14.26 -20.52 -42.72
CA SER A 27 -13.13 -21.20 -43.38
C SER A 27 -11.89 -20.32 -43.57
N ALA A 28 -12.01 -19.01 -43.38
CA ALA A 28 -10.94 -18.04 -43.65
C ALA A 28 -11.11 -16.72 -42.86
N TYR A 29 -10.02 -16.26 -42.24
CA TYR A 29 -9.91 -15.00 -41.49
C TYR A 29 -8.78 -14.14 -42.07
N ASP A 30 -8.67 -12.87 -41.67
CA ASP A 30 -7.54 -12.04 -42.06
C ASP A 30 -6.28 -12.39 -41.28
N PHE A 31 -6.41 -12.51 -39.96
CA PHE A 31 -5.35 -13.01 -39.08
C PHE A 31 -5.77 -14.29 -38.39
N VAL A 32 -4.86 -15.27 -38.33
CA VAL A 32 -5.02 -16.49 -37.51
C VAL A 32 -3.92 -16.51 -36.45
N ILE A 33 -4.33 -16.46 -35.19
CA ILE A 33 -3.46 -16.41 -34.00
C ILE A 33 -3.43 -17.80 -33.37
N THR A 34 -2.23 -18.35 -33.19
CA THR A 34 -2.01 -19.68 -32.60
C THR A 34 -1.63 -19.51 -31.13
N GLY A 35 -2.55 -19.82 -30.23
CA GLY A 35 -2.45 -19.58 -28.78
C GLY A 35 -3.33 -18.42 -28.29
N GLY A 36 -4.31 -18.72 -27.46
CA GLY A 36 -5.13 -17.76 -26.71
C GLY A 36 -4.47 -17.36 -25.38
N GLY A 37 -3.16 -17.13 -25.41
CA GLY A 37 -2.34 -16.85 -24.24
C GLY A 37 -2.36 -15.37 -23.79
N LEU A 38 -1.20 -14.84 -23.41
CA LEU A 38 -1.06 -13.42 -23.08
C LEU A 38 -1.17 -12.58 -24.35
N ALA A 39 -0.13 -12.61 -25.19
CA ALA A 39 -0.01 -11.77 -26.37
C ALA A 39 -1.10 -12.03 -27.43
N GLY A 40 -1.49 -13.29 -27.61
CA GLY A 40 -2.55 -13.67 -28.55
C GLY A 40 -3.89 -12.99 -28.29
N LEU A 41 -4.29 -12.82 -27.01
CA LEU A 41 -5.54 -12.14 -26.65
C LEU A 41 -5.42 -10.61 -26.69
N VAL A 42 -4.24 -10.05 -26.40
CA VAL A 42 -3.94 -8.63 -26.66
C VAL A 42 -4.10 -8.32 -28.14
N LEU A 43 -3.44 -9.09 -29.01
CA LEU A 43 -3.53 -8.96 -30.46
C LEU A 43 -4.97 -9.13 -30.96
N ALA A 44 -5.68 -10.17 -30.52
CA ALA A 44 -7.07 -10.40 -30.92
C ALA A 44 -7.98 -9.21 -30.60
N SER A 45 -7.86 -8.64 -29.39
CA SER A 45 -8.57 -7.43 -28.99
C SER A 45 -8.14 -6.21 -29.80
N ARG A 46 -6.83 -5.97 -29.98
CA ARG A 46 -6.33 -4.76 -30.64
C ARG A 46 -6.49 -4.76 -32.16
N LEU A 47 -6.46 -5.91 -32.82
CA LEU A 47 -6.68 -6.03 -34.27
C LEU A 47 -8.17 -5.93 -34.63
N THR A 48 -9.07 -6.48 -33.81
CA THR A 48 -10.53 -6.41 -34.03
C THR A 48 -11.18 -5.08 -33.62
N GLU A 49 -10.39 -4.09 -33.17
CA GLU A 49 -10.83 -2.69 -33.10
C GLU A 49 -11.15 -2.10 -34.49
N ASP A 50 -10.54 -2.64 -35.56
CA ASP A 50 -10.97 -2.39 -36.94
C ASP A 50 -12.05 -3.41 -37.33
N SER A 51 -13.27 -2.93 -37.58
CA SER A 51 -14.42 -3.76 -37.98
C SER A 51 -14.26 -4.43 -39.35
N ASN A 52 -13.29 -4.00 -40.17
CA ASN A 52 -12.95 -4.62 -41.46
C ASN A 52 -11.86 -5.69 -41.35
N THR A 53 -11.32 -5.93 -40.16
CA THR A 53 -10.29 -6.94 -39.90
C THR A 53 -10.88 -8.08 -39.08
N THR A 54 -10.90 -9.27 -39.70
CA THR A 54 -11.40 -10.53 -39.11
C THR A 54 -10.27 -11.33 -38.47
N VAL A 55 -10.44 -11.77 -37.23
CA VAL A 55 -9.40 -12.49 -36.47
C VAL A 55 -9.96 -13.77 -35.86
N LEU A 56 -9.21 -14.87 -36.00
CA LEU A 56 -9.42 -16.12 -35.30
C LEU A 56 -8.28 -16.40 -34.33
N VAL A 57 -8.61 -16.73 -33.08
CA VAL A 57 -7.69 -17.29 -32.09
C VAL A 57 -7.99 -18.79 -31.93
N LEU A 58 -6.95 -19.62 -32.06
CA LEU A 58 -7.01 -21.06 -31.77
C LEU A 58 -6.28 -21.33 -30.45
N GLU A 59 -6.98 -21.79 -29.42
CA GLU A 59 -6.42 -22.09 -28.10
C GLU A 59 -6.49 -23.58 -27.80
N ALA A 60 -5.36 -24.18 -27.42
CA ALA A 60 -5.24 -25.62 -27.20
C ALA A 60 -5.97 -26.13 -25.94
N GLY A 61 -6.10 -25.28 -24.92
CA GLY A 61 -6.86 -25.55 -23.69
C GLY A 61 -8.34 -25.18 -23.79
N ALA A 62 -9.10 -25.54 -22.75
CA ALA A 62 -10.50 -25.15 -22.62
C ALA A 62 -10.65 -23.65 -22.27
N SER A 63 -11.88 -23.12 -22.31
CA SER A 63 -12.18 -21.72 -21.98
C SER A 63 -11.84 -21.33 -20.53
N GLY A 64 -11.79 -22.30 -19.62
CA GLY A 64 -11.55 -22.09 -18.19
C GLY A 64 -12.81 -21.83 -17.36
N ASP A 65 -14.00 -21.68 -17.97
CA ASP A 65 -15.24 -21.33 -17.24
C ASP A 65 -15.61 -22.35 -16.16
N ALA A 66 -15.39 -23.65 -16.43
CA ALA A 66 -15.62 -24.74 -15.48
C ALA A 66 -14.74 -24.68 -14.21
N VAL A 67 -13.62 -23.94 -14.25
CA VAL A 67 -12.69 -23.74 -13.13
C VAL A 67 -12.52 -22.26 -12.77
N LYS A 68 -13.45 -21.39 -13.18
CA LYS A 68 -13.31 -19.93 -13.04
C LYS A 68 -12.95 -19.48 -11.61
N ALA A 69 -13.56 -20.08 -10.59
CA ALA A 69 -13.26 -19.78 -9.18
C ALA A 69 -11.83 -20.15 -8.72
N ARG A 70 -11.14 -21.07 -9.41
CA ARG A 70 -9.72 -21.40 -9.15
C ARG A 70 -8.76 -20.44 -9.86
N ILE A 71 -9.20 -19.81 -10.96
CA ILE A 71 -8.47 -18.77 -11.70
C ILE A 71 -8.65 -17.40 -11.05
N ASP A 72 -9.92 -17.02 -10.79
CA ASP A 72 -10.33 -15.68 -10.36
C ASP A 72 -9.81 -15.31 -8.98
N ILE A 73 -9.65 -16.25 -8.04
CA ILE A 73 -9.24 -15.94 -6.67
C ILE A 73 -7.70 -15.93 -6.60
N PRO A 74 -7.02 -14.80 -6.31
CA PRO A 74 -5.56 -14.70 -6.37
C PRO A 74 -4.83 -15.74 -5.51
N GLY A 75 -5.25 -15.91 -4.24
CA GLY A 75 -4.67 -16.88 -3.32
C GLY A 75 -4.81 -18.34 -3.78
N ASN A 76 -5.75 -18.67 -4.66
CA ASN A 76 -5.86 -20.01 -5.24
C ASN A 76 -4.67 -20.37 -6.14
N ALA A 77 -3.82 -19.41 -6.55
CA ALA A 77 -2.51 -19.70 -7.15
C ALA A 77 -1.65 -20.61 -6.25
N TYR A 78 -1.82 -20.52 -4.93
CA TYR A 78 -1.16 -21.36 -3.92
C TYR A 78 -2.11 -22.45 -3.37
N TYR A 79 -3.32 -22.07 -2.94
CA TYR A 79 -4.22 -22.97 -2.20
C TYR A 79 -5.05 -23.95 -3.05
N SER A 80 -5.27 -23.68 -4.34
CA SER A 80 -6.11 -24.51 -5.22
C SER A 80 -5.61 -24.53 -6.67
N SER A 81 -4.29 -24.46 -6.84
CA SER A 81 -3.62 -24.12 -8.09
C SER A 81 -4.00 -25.06 -9.25
N LEU A 82 -4.00 -24.54 -10.48
CA LEU A 82 -4.29 -25.32 -11.69
C LEU A 82 -3.09 -26.15 -12.17
N LEU A 83 -1.91 -26.02 -11.56
CA LEU A 83 -0.72 -26.79 -11.94
C LEU A 83 -0.92 -28.28 -11.65
N ASN A 84 -0.35 -29.15 -12.49
CA ASN A 84 -0.59 -30.60 -12.49
C ASN A 84 -2.06 -31.02 -12.75
N THR A 85 -2.86 -30.17 -13.40
CA THR A 85 -4.21 -30.52 -13.90
C THR A 85 -4.27 -30.47 -15.43
N GLU A 86 -5.41 -30.79 -16.04
CA GLU A 86 -5.60 -30.68 -17.51
C GLU A 86 -5.46 -29.24 -18.06
N TYR A 87 -5.56 -28.24 -17.17
CA TYR A 87 -5.33 -26.82 -17.46
C TYR A 87 -3.84 -26.40 -17.37
N ASP A 88 -2.95 -27.37 -17.23
CA ASP A 88 -1.50 -27.24 -17.27
C ASP A 88 -0.94 -28.15 -18.38
N TRP A 89 0.07 -27.66 -19.11
CA TRP A 89 0.81 -28.46 -20.09
C TRP A 89 1.72 -29.51 -19.44
N GLN A 90 2.09 -29.34 -18.16
CA GLN A 90 2.89 -30.30 -17.38
C GLN A 90 4.23 -30.68 -18.03
N TYR A 91 4.84 -29.77 -18.79
CA TYR A 91 6.16 -30.00 -19.37
C TYR A 91 7.20 -30.30 -18.28
N THR A 92 8.28 -30.98 -18.64
CA THR A 92 9.37 -31.35 -17.74
C THR A 92 10.68 -31.36 -18.52
N THR A 93 11.78 -30.89 -17.91
CA THR A 93 13.10 -30.91 -18.56
C THR A 93 13.66 -32.32 -18.71
N VAL A 94 14.61 -32.52 -19.61
CA VAL A 94 15.51 -33.69 -19.52
C VAL A 94 16.28 -33.67 -18.19
N PRO A 95 16.81 -34.82 -17.71
CA PRO A 95 17.68 -34.88 -16.55
C PRO A 95 18.86 -33.90 -16.65
N GLN A 96 18.89 -32.88 -15.80
CA GLN A 96 19.87 -31.81 -15.84
C GLN A 96 21.16 -32.22 -15.09
N PRO A 97 22.33 -32.36 -15.75
CA PRO A 97 23.53 -32.90 -15.11
C PRO A 97 23.99 -32.10 -13.89
N ASN A 98 24.01 -30.77 -14.00
CA ASN A 98 24.41 -29.88 -12.91
C ASN A 98 23.29 -29.63 -11.88
N ALA A 99 22.05 -30.11 -12.13
CA ALA A 99 20.97 -30.17 -11.13
C ALA A 99 20.93 -31.54 -10.42
N GLY A 100 22.03 -32.29 -10.41
CA GLY A 100 22.08 -33.63 -9.80
C GLY A 100 21.31 -34.68 -10.59
N ASN A 101 21.28 -34.57 -11.92
CA ASN A 101 20.51 -35.43 -12.85
C ASN A 101 18.99 -35.43 -12.59
N ARG A 102 18.44 -34.36 -12.00
CA ARG A 102 17.00 -34.20 -11.84
C ARG A 102 16.36 -33.69 -13.12
N ALA A 103 15.24 -34.30 -13.51
CA ALA A 103 14.27 -33.70 -14.43
C ALA A 103 13.38 -32.73 -13.62
N LEU A 104 13.12 -31.53 -14.15
CA LEU A 104 12.45 -30.45 -13.40
C LEU A 104 11.15 -30.02 -14.07
N PRO A 105 10.05 -29.81 -13.32
CA PRO A 105 8.74 -29.49 -13.89
C PRO A 105 8.72 -28.06 -14.44
N TRP A 106 8.20 -27.89 -15.65
CA TRP A 106 7.99 -26.63 -16.38
C TRP A 106 6.49 -26.39 -16.65
N PRO A 107 5.65 -26.29 -15.61
CA PRO A 107 4.20 -26.09 -15.76
C PRO A 107 3.87 -24.79 -16.50
N ARG A 108 2.94 -24.85 -17.46
CA ARG A 108 2.46 -23.72 -18.29
C ARG A 108 0.94 -23.78 -18.42
N GLY A 109 0.26 -22.65 -18.35
CA GLY A 109 -1.21 -22.62 -18.46
C GLY A 109 -1.71 -23.08 -19.84
N LYS A 110 -2.56 -24.11 -19.83
CA LYS A 110 -3.26 -24.70 -20.98
C LYS A 110 -4.77 -24.42 -20.87
N VAL A 111 -5.11 -23.15 -21.01
CA VAL A 111 -6.46 -22.60 -20.78
C VAL A 111 -6.53 -21.25 -21.49
N LEU A 112 -7.73 -20.77 -21.85
CA LEU A 112 -7.88 -19.42 -22.41
C LEU A 112 -7.38 -18.36 -21.41
N GLY A 113 -6.41 -17.55 -21.83
CA GLY A 113 -5.57 -16.69 -20.97
C GLY A 113 -4.13 -17.20 -20.79
N GLY A 114 -3.87 -18.46 -21.15
CA GLY A 114 -2.59 -19.14 -21.05
C GLY A 114 -2.00 -19.09 -19.64
N SER A 115 -0.69 -18.86 -19.56
CA SER A 115 0.02 -18.83 -18.27
C SER A 115 -0.40 -17.67 -17.34
N THR A 116 -1.10 -16.63 -17.83
CA THR A 116 -1.61 -15.54 -16.97
C THR A 116 -2.77 -15.98 -16.07
N ALA A 117 -3.47 -17.06 -16.44
CA ALA A 117 -4.54 -17.65 -15.62
C ALA A 117 -4.03 -18.50 -14.43
N VAL A 118 -2.74 -18.88 -14.43
CA VAL A 118 -2.19 -19.87 -13.46
C VAL A 118 -0.93 -19.42 -12.70
N ASN A 119 -0.31 -18.31 -13.09
CA ASN A 119 0.90 -17.81 -12.42
C ASN A 119 0.61 -17.14 -11.06
N GLY A 120 1.68 -16.68 -10.38
CA GLY A 120 1.64 -15.97 -9.09
C GLY A 120 1.26 -14.48 -9.12
N LEU A 121 0.68 -13.97 -10.22
CA LEU A 121 0.16 -12.61 -10.39
C LEU A 121 1.16 -11.43 -10.34
N TYR A 122 2.42 -11.62 -9.94
CA TYR A 122 3.44 -10.56 -9.91
C TYR A 122 3.51 -9.72 -11.20
N LEU A 123 3.55 -8.40 -11.04
CA LEU A 123 3.75 -7.42 -12.11
C LEU A 123 4.93 -6.51 -11.76
N VAL A 124 6.04 -6.74 -12.49
CA VAL A 124 7.32 -6.05 -12.35
C VAL A 124 7.94 -5.91 -13.74
N ARG A 125 8.51 -4.73 -14.05
CA ARG A 125 9.11 -4.42 -15.36
C ARG A 125 10.63 -4.62 -15.38
N PRO A 126 11.23 -4.79 -16.58
CA PRO A 126 12.68 -4.74 -16.76
C PRO A 126 13.26 -3.35 -16.45
N SER A 127 14.56 -3.28 -16.19
CA SER A 127 15.29 -2.02 -16.15
C SER A 127 15.52 -1.47 -17.56
N ALA A 128 15.62 -0.15 -17.70
CA ALA A 128 15.79 0.53 -18.98
C ALA A 128 17.03 0.03 -19.76
N VAL A 129 18.15 -0.18 -19.06
CA VAL A 129 19.41 -0.67 -19.62
C VAL A 129 19.29 -2.04 -20.28
N GLU A 130 18.40 -2.91 -19.82
CA GLU A 130 18.19 -4.26 -20.36
C GLU A 130 17.40 -4.19 -21.68
N VAL A 131 16.37 -3.34 -21.72
CA VAL A 131 15.54 -3.13 -22.92
C VAL A 131 16.32 -2.35 -24.00
N ASP A 132 17.09 -1.34 -23.61
CA ASP A 132 17.97 -0.64 -24.55
C ASP A 132 19.13 -1.54 -25.02
N ALA A 133 19.60 -2.50 -24.21
CA ALA A 133 20.54 -3.52 -24.66
C ALA A 133 19.91 -4.44 -25.73
N TRP A 134 18.64 -4.83 -25.61
CA TRP A 134 17.89 -5.52 -26.67
C TRP A 134 17.78 -4.66 -27.93
N SER A 135 17.33 -3.40 -27.84
CA SER A 135 17.25 -2.50 -29.01
C SER A 135 18.59 -2.37 -29.74
N GLN A 136 19.70 -2.30 -28.99
CA GLN A 136 21.06 -2.24 -29.55
C GLN A 136 21.56 -3.55 -30.16
N LEU A 137 20.91 -4.69 -29.92
CA LEU A 137 21.17 -5.96 -30.62
C LEU A 137 20.49 -6.05 -31.99
N LEU A 138 19.78 -5.00 -32.44
CA LEU A 138 19.08 -4.96 -33.73
C LEU A 138 19.70 -3.93 -34.72
N PRO A 139 21.03 -3.93 -34.95
CA PRO A 139 21.70 -2.92 -35.77
C PRO A 139 21.14 -2.89 -37.21
N GLY A 140 20.94 -1.69 -37.74
CA GLY A 140 20.47 -1.48 -39.12
C GLY A 140 18.99 -1.78 -39.39
N GLN A 141 18.25 -2.38 -38.45
CA GLN A 141 16.82 -2.68 -38.62
C GLN A 141 15.97 -1.43 -38.36
N SER A 142 15.11 -1.04 -39.32
CA SER A 142 14.34 0.21 -39.28
C SER A 142 13.43 0.34 -38.06
N SER A 143 12.95 -0.78 -37.53
CA SER A 143 12.02 -0.84 -36.40
C SER A 143 12.71 -1.10 -35.05
N ALA A 144 14.05 -1.16 -35.00
CA ALA A 144 14.81 -1.42 -33.76
C ALA A 144 14.45 -0.47 -32.60
N ALA A 145 14.15 0.79 -32.90
CA ALA A 145 13.77 1.81 -31.93
C ALA A 145 12.43 1.49 -31.21
N ALA A 146 11.53 0.72 -31.83
CA ALA A 146 10.28 0.26 -31.21
C ALA A 146 10.51 -0.63 -29.98
N TRP A 147 11.71 -1.20 -29.86
CA TRP A 147 12.14 -2.08 -28.78
C TRP A 147 13.11 -1.40 -27.80
N SER A 148 13.25 -0.08 -27.88
CA SER A 148 13.91 0.73 -26.84
C SER A 148 13.06 0.80 -25.56
N TRP A 149 13.69 1.16 -24.43
CA TRP A 149 12.99 1.40 -23.18
C TRP A 149 11.86 2.41 -23.36
N ALA A 150 12.12 3.55 -24.02
CA ALA A 150 11.14 4.61 -24.21
C ALA A 150 9.87 4.14 -24.94
N SER A 151 10.01 3.32 -26.00
CA SER A 151 8.86 2.77 -26.72
C SER A 151 8.16 1.64 -25.95
N LEU A 152 8.91 0.71 -25.37
CA LEU A 152 8.32 -0.42 -24.65
C LEU A 152 7.65 0.02 -23.34
N PHE A 153 8.18 1.01 -22.64
CA PHE A 153 7.62 1.57 -21.40
C PHE A 153 6.24 2.18 -21.61
N GLU A 154 6.07 3.03 -22.63
CA GLU A 154 4.75 3.59 -22.96
C GLU A 154 3.78 2.51 -23.47
N ALA A 155 4.26 1.48 -24.17
CA ALA A 155 3.44 0.33 -24.53
C ALA A 155 3.03 -0.52 -23.31
N MET A 156 3.91 -0.68 -22.31
CA MET A 156 3.58 -1.32 -21.02
C MET A 156 2.55 -0.50 -20.24
N LYS A 157 2.70 0.84 -20.18
CA LYS A 157 1.72 1.75 -19.55
C LYS A 157 0.37 1.74 -20.29
N LYS A 158 0.36 1.61 -21.62
CA LYS A 158 -0.87 1.44 -22.43
C LYS A 158 -1.65 0.16 -22.08
N SER A 159 -0.97 -0.89 -21.60
CA SER A 159 -1.62 -2.11 -21.10
C SER A 159 -2.23 -1.97 -19.69
N GLU A 160 -1.81 -0.95 -18.93
CA GLU A 160 -1.95 -0.85 -17.49
C GLU A 160 -3.05 0.12 -17.03
N ASN A 161 -3.78 -0.32 -16.01
CA ASN A 161 -4.62 0.51 -15.16
C ASN A 161 -4.21 0.32 -13.70
N PHE A 162 -3.27 1.15 -13.25
CA PHE A 162 -2.74 1.15 -11.89
C PHE A 162 -3.73 1.72 -10.87
N THR A 163 -3.90 1.02 -9.77
CA THR A 163 -4.67 1.46 -8.61
C THR A 163 -3.81 1.46 -7.36
N GLU A 164 -3.82 2.61 -6.69
CA GLU A 164 -3.02 2.89 -5.50
C GLU A 164 -3.49 2.07 -4.29
N PRO A 165 -2.58 1.65 -3.38
CA PRO A 165 -2.96 0.91 -2.19
C PRO A 165 -3.74 1.80 -1.21
N SER A 166 -4.67 1.22 -0.46
CA SER A 166 -5.28 1.93 0.68
C SER A 166 -4.21 2.24 1.74
N GLN A 167 -4.39 3.31 2.52
CA GLN A 167 -3.36 3.75 3.47
C GLN A 167 -2.96 2.66 4.48
N ASN A 168 -3.89 1.78 4.88
CA ASN A 168 -3.60 0.64 5.74
C ASN A 168 -2.66 -0.38 5.07
N ILE A 169 -2.91 -0.73 3.80
CA ILE A 169 -2.06 -1.64 3.02
C ILE A 169 -0.70 -0.99 2.74
N LYS A 170 -0.69 0.31 2.41
CA LYS A 170 0.52 1.12 2.22
C LYS A 170 1.41 1.12 3.46
N ASN A 171 0.83 1.36 4.64
CA ASN A 171 1.54 1.37 5.91
C ASN A 171 2.04 -0.04 6.28
N ALA A 172 1.19 -1.06 6.21
CA ALA A 172 1.52 -2.43 6.62
C ALA A 172 2.60 -3.09 5.73
N GLY A 173 2.64 -2.77 4.43
CA GLY A 173 3.70 -3.21 3.51
C GLY A 173 4.90 -2.26 3.41
N ARG A 174 4.90 -1.11 4.11
CA ARG A 174 5.85 0.01 3.87
C ARG A 174 5.99 0.37 2.37
N ILE A 175 4.86 0.39 1.66
CA ILE A 175 4.80 0.43 0.18
C ILE A 175 5.11 1.84 -0.35
N GLN A 176 6.05 1.89 -1.29
CA GLN A 176 6.37 3.06 -2.11
C GLN A 176 5.88 2.82 -3.55
N TYR A 177 5.58 3.89 -4.30
CA TYR A 177 5.22 3.86 -5.72
C TYR A 177 5.33 5.28 -6.32
N ASP A 178 5.55 5.39 -7.63
CA ASP A 178 5.47 6.66 -8.36
C ASP A 178 4.36 6.59 -9.41
N VAL A 179 3.32 7.41 -9.24
CA VAL A 179 2.16 7.43 -10.16
C VAL A 179 2.51 7.82 -11.60
N THR A 180 3.69 8.39 -11.85
CA THR A 180 4.18 8.75 -13.20
C THR A 180 4.80 7.56 -13.94
N SER A 181 5.28 6.53 -13.23
CA SER A 181 5.70 5.25 -13.79
C SER A 181 4.55 4.50 -14.46
N HIS A 182 3.31 4.77 -14.04
CA HIS A 182 2.18 3.89 -14.28
C HIS A 182 1.16 4.44 -15.30
N GLY A 183 0.54 3.52 -16.05
CA GLY A 183 -0.69 3.74 -16.81
C GLY A 183 -1.93 3.71 -15.92
N ARG A 184 -3.01 4.39 -16.32
CA ARG A 184 -4.26 4.52 -15.52
C ARG A 184 -5.53 4.32 -16.37
N SER A 185 -5.40 3.59 -17.48
CA SER A 185 -6.46 3.47 -18.50
C SER A 185 -6.38 2.24 -19.41
N GLY A 186 -5.36 1.39 -19.26
CA GLY A 186 -5.24 0.13 -19.99
C GLY A 186 -6.17 -0.98 -19.47
N PRO A 187 -6.22 -2.15 -20.13
CA PRO A 187 -7.19 -3.20 -19.79
C PRO A 187 -6.77 -4.07 -18.59
N LEU A 188 -5.47 -4.16 -18.27
CA LEU A 188 -4.96 -4.97 -17.15
C LEU A 188 -4.89 -4.13 -15.87
N HIS A 189 -5.51 -4.60 -14.79
CA HIS A 189 -5.40 -3.95 -13.49
C HIS A 189 -4.05 -4.29 -12.84
N TYR A 190 -3.28 -3.27 -12.49
CA TYR A 190 -2.09 -3.35 -11.64
C TYR A 190 -2.52 -2.81 -10.27
N ALA A 191 -2.51 -3.63 -9.23
CA ALA A 191 -2.94 -3.21 -7.90
C ALA A 191 -2.19 -3.97 -6.81
N TYR A 192 -2.23 -3.45 -5.59
CA TYR A 192 -1.80 -4.19 -4.40
C TYR A 192 -2.95 -5.04 -3.86
N PRO A 193 -2.66 -6.20 -3.23
CA PRO A 193 -3.67 -6.98 -2.53
C PRO A 193 -4.48 -6.17 -1.50
N GLY A 194 -5.77 -6.50 -1.35
CA GLY A 194 -6.69 -5.89 -0.38
C GLY A 194 -6.45 -6.31 1.07
N PHE A 195 -5.47 -7.19 1.29
CA PHE A 195 -4.93 -7.62 2.58
C PHE A 195 -3.43 -7.85 2.44
N ILE A 196 -2.65 -7.42 3.44
CA ILE A 196 -1.21 -7.66 3.52
C ILE A 196 -0.84 -7.81 5.00
N VAL A 197 0.03 -8.78 5.32
CA VAL A 197 0.45 -9.02 6.70
C VAL A 197 1.67 -8.17 7.06
N PRO A 198 1.78 -7.58 8.28
CA PRO A 198 2.79 -6.56 8.60
C PRO A 198 4.26 -6.97 8.39
N ILE A 199 4.58 -8.26 8.52
CA ILE A 199 5.93 -8.81 8.26
C ILE A 199 6.41 -8.55 6.81
N VAL A 200 5.49 -8.33 5.85
CA VAL A 200 5.87 -7.90 4.49
C VAL A 200 6.54 -6.53 4.51
N GLY A 201 6.12 -5.61 5.38
CA GLY A 201 6.77 -4.31 5.54
C GLY A 201 8.17 -4.39 6.15
N ASP A 202 8.50 -5.46 6.89
CA ASP A 202 9.84 -5.68 7.46
C ASP A 202 10.87 -6.14 6.43
N TRP A 203 10.44 -6.55 5.24
CA TRP A 203 11.30 -6.89 4.11
C TRP A 203 12.21 -5.72 3.68
N THR A 204 11.62 -4.59 3.28
CA THR A 204 12.34 -3.44 2.74
C THR A 204 13.27 -2.79 3.77
N ALA A 205 12.81 -2.69 5.04
CA ALA A 205 13.63 -2.20 6.15
C ALA A 205 14.82 -3.11 6.46
N THR A 206 14.69 -4.44 6.31
CA THR A 206 15.80 -5.37 6.54
C THR A 206 16.82 -5.30 5.41
N LEU A 207 16.38 -5.09 4.16
CA LEU A 207 17.25 -4.86 3.00
C LEU A 207 18.08 -3.58 3.17
N GLU A 208 17.43 -2.47 3.52
CA GLU A 208 18.09 -1.19 3.79
C GLU A 208 19.14 -1.33 4.91
N TRP A 209 18.77 -2.00 6.01
CA TRP A 209 19.68 -2.30 7.12
C TRP A 209 20.93 -3.11 6.71
N ILE A 210 20.81 -4.02 5.73
CA ILE A 210 21.95 -4.82 5.25
C ILE A 210 22.71 -4.21 4.06
N GLY A 211 22.31 -3.02 3.59
CA GLY A 211 22.99 -2.23 2.57
C GLY A 211 22.33 -2.20 1.17
N ILE A 212 21.18 -2.84 0.98
CA ILE A 212 20.45 -2.84 -0.30
C ILE A 212 19.34 -1.78 -0.21
N PRO A 213 19.36 -0.72 -1.04
CA PRO A 213 18.42 0.39 -0.90
C PRO A 213 16.98 -0.04 -1.16
N PRO A 214 15.97 0.66 -0.58
CA PRO A 214 14.60 0.54 -1.06
C PRO A 214 14.51 1.07 -2.50
N SER A 215 13.73 0.40 -3.36
CA SER A 215 13.34 0.91 -4.67
C SER A 215 12.00 1.63 -4.54
N PRO A 216 11.90 2.96 -4.73
CA PRO A 216 10.63 3.67 -4.58
C PRO A 216 9.59 3.23 -5.60
N ASP A 217 10.03 2.85 -6.80
CA ASP A 217 9.20 2.19 -7.82
C ASP A 217 10.06 1.48 -8.88
N ALA A 218 10.19 0.15 -8.76
CA ALA A 218 10.92 -0.66 -9.73
C ALA A 218 10.32 -0.61 -11.16
N ASN A 219 9.05 -0.19 -11.33
CA ASN A 219 8.41 -0.11 -12.64
C ASN A 219 8.77 1.14 -13.43
N GLY A 220 9.52 2.09 -12.84
CA GLY A 220 10.05 3.28 -13.51
C GLY A 220 11.26 3.03 -14.43
N GLY A 221 11.78 1.79 -14.49
CA GLY A 221 12.93 1.42 -15.32
C GLY A 221 14.26 1.32 -14.58
N SER A 222 14.25 1.37 -13.25
CA SER A 222 15.38 1.03 -12.39
C SER A 222 14.93 -0.05 -11.40
N GLY A 223 15.14 -1.32 -11.75
CA GLY A 223 14.67 -2.43 -10.91
C GLY A 223 15.42 -2.58 -9.58
N TRP A 224 16.62 -2.00 -9.46
CA TRP A 224 17.51 -2.18 -8.31
C TRP A 224 16.84 -1.89 -6.95
N GLY A 225 17.13 -2.73 -5.97
CA GLY A 225 16.74 -2.51 -4.58
C GLY A 225 15.52 -3.33 -4.13
N GLY A 226 15.06 -3.04 -2.91
CA GLY A 226 13.95 -3.73 -2.24
C GLY A 226 12.61 -3.01 -2.36
N PHE A 227 11.54 -3.72 -2.72
CA PHE A 227 10.21 -3.14 -2.89
C PHE A 227 9.09 -4.16 -2.64
N ILE A 228 7.85 -3.66 -2.60
CA ILE A 228 6.64 -4.48 -2.68
C ILE A 228 6.10 -4.34 -4.09
N ALA A 229 6.00 -5.43 -4.84
CA ALA A 229 5.53 -5.44 -6.20
C ALA A 229 4.01 -5.30 -6.30
N THR A 230 3.56 -4.70 -7.41
CA THR A 230 2.15 -4.77 -7.82
C THR A 230 1.78 -6.19 -8.25
N SER A 231 0.49 -6.51 -8.20
CA SER A 231 -0.09 -7.78 -8.63
C SER A 231 -1.20 -7.56 -9.65
N SER A 232 -1.42 -8.54 -10.52
CA SER A 232 -2.44 -8.52 -11.57
C SER A 232 -3.85 -8.77 -10.99
N ILE A 233 -4.35 -7.83 -10.18
CA ILE A 233 -5.59 -7.95 -9.39
C ILE A 233 -6.52 -6.78 -9.71
N ASN A 234 -7.80 -7.06 -9.97
CA ASN A 234 -8.83 -6.04 -10.05
C ASN A 234 -9.26 -5.63 -8.62
N PRO A 235 -9.02 -4.38 -8.20
CA PRO A 235 -9.28 -3.93 -6.82
C PRO A 235 -10.77 -3.69 -6.52
N THR A 236 -11.64 -3.70 -7.53
CA THR A 236 -13.10 -3.49 -7.34
C THR A 236 -13.83 -4.73 -6.84
N ASN A 237 -13.28 -5.92 -7.13
CA ASN A 237 -13.89 -7.22 -6.80
C ASN A 237 -12.87 -8.25 -6.26
N TRP A 238 -11.59 -7.87 -6.15
CA TRP A 238 -10.46 -8.70 -5.69
C TRP A 238 -10.17 -9.95 -6.52
N THR A 239 -10.61 -10.00 -7.79
CA THR A 239 -10.30 -11.10 -8.70
C THR A 239 -8.98 -10.88 -9.46
N ARG A 240 -8.32 -11.97 -9.86
CA ARG A 240 -7.22 -11.99 -10.84
C ARG A 240 -7.63 -11.24 -12.11
N SER A 241 -6.87 -10.20 -12.45
CA SER A 241 -6.84 -9.60 -13.78
C SER A 241 -5.80 -10.35 -14.62
N TYR A 242 -6.23 -11.00 -15.70
CA TYR A 242 -5.38 -11.80 -16.60
C TYR A 242 -5.81 -11.58 -18.06
N SER A 243 -5.07 -12.09 -19.06
CA SER A 243 -5.27 -11.63 -20.45
C SER A 243 -6.69 -11.83 -20.99
N ARG A 244 -7.39 -12.91 -20.61
CA ARG A 244 -8.82 -13.09 -20.94
C ARG A 244 -9.69 -12.04 -20.23
N SER A 245 -9.59 -11.90 -18.91
CA SER A 245 -10.47 -11.00 -18.14
C SER A 245 -10.19 -9.51 -18.37
N ALA A 246 -9.01 -9.17 -18.89
CA ALA A 246 -8.59 -7.82 -19.24
C ALA A 246 -8.94 -7.47 -20.69
N TYR A 247 -8.58 -8.32 -21.66
CA TYR A 247 -8.66 -7.99 -23.08
C TYR A 247 -9.88 -8.58 -23.80
N ILE A 248 -10.53 -9.62 -23.26
CA ILE A 248 -11.63 -10.36 -23.92
C ILE A 248 -12.95 -10.22 -23.16
N ASP A 249 -13.05 -10.65 -21.90
CA ASP A 249 -14.33 -10.64 -21.17
C ASP A 249 -15.01 -9.24 -21.07
N PRO A 250 -14.29 -8.09 -21.05
CA PRO A 250 -14.91 -6.76 -21.10
C PRO A 250 -15.44 -6.34 -22.48
N LEU A 251 -15.20 -7.12 -23.54
CA LEU A 251 -15.65 -6.80 -24.89
C LEU A 251 -17.15 -7.11 -25.08
N GLY A 252 -17.89 -6.13 -25.58
CA GLY A 252 -19.20 -6.39 -26.20
C GLY A 252 -19.08 -7.29 -27.43
N PRO A 253 -20.21 -7.80 -27.98
CA PRO A 253 -20.19 -8.71 -29.13
C PRO A 253 -19.45 -8.11 -30.35
N ARG A 254 -18.34 -8.73 -30.74
CA ARG A 254 -17.53 -8.37 -31.93
C ARG A 254 -17.69 -9.45 -33.00
N PRO A 255 -18.45 -9.21 -34.10
CA PRO A 255 -18.69 -10.23 -35.12
C PRO A 255 -17.44 -10.54 -35.97
N ASN A 256 -16.40 -9.71 -35.89
CA ASN A 256 -15.10 -9.90 -36.54
C ASN A 256 -14.07 -10.64 -35.65
N LEU A 257 -14.45 -11.08 -34.44
CA LEU A 257 -13.61 -11.84 -33.51
C LEU A 257 -14.17 -13.25 -33.30
N ALA A 258 -13.36 -14.27 -33.57
CA ALA A 258 -13.61 -15.65 -33.17
C ALA A 258 -12.48 -16.17 -32.28
N ILE A 259 -12.83 -16.86 -31.20
CA ILE A 259 -11.91 -17.52 -30.27
C ILE A 259 -12.42 -18.94 -30.07
N LEU A 260 -11.65 -19.94 -30.51
CA LEU A 260 -12.01 -21.36 -30.42
C LEU A 260 -11.09 -22.08 -29.40
N PRO A 261 -11.59 -22.39 -28.19
CA PRO A 261 -10.89 -23.25 -27.23
C PRO A 261 -10.92 -24.72 -27.66
N ASN A 262 -10.00 -25.52 -27.11
CA ASN A 262 -9.76 -26.92 -27.46
C ASN A 262 -9.39 -27.10 -28.95
N ALA A 263 -8.62 -26.18 -29.52
CA ALA A 263 -8.08 -26.22 -30.87
C ALA A 263 -6.55 -26.09 -30.83
N THR A 264 -5.86 -27.24 -30.73
CA THR A 264 -4.39 -27.28 -30.79
C THR A 264 -3.95 -27.11 -32.24
N VAL A 265 -3.20 -26.03 -32.52
CA VAL A 265 -2.56 -25.84 -33.83
C VAL A 265 -1.41 -26.83 -33.98
N THR A 266 -1.33 -27.45 -35.16
CA THR A 266 -0.42 -28.58 -35.43
C THR A 266 0.73 -28.20 -36.34
N LYS A 267 0.46 -27.37 -37.36
CA LYS A 267 1.46 -26.79 -38.27
C LYS A 267 0.86 -25.64 -39.09
N ILE A 268 1.72 -24.81 -39.64
CA ILE A 268 1.43 -23.83 -40.70
C ILE A 268 1.22 -24.59 -42.03
N ILE A 269 0.29 -24.12 -42.84
CA ILE A 269 0.05 -24.60 -44.20
C ILE A 269 0.71 -23.62 -45.17
N TRP A 270 1.73 -24.10 -45.90
CA TRP A 270 2.48 -23.30 -46.86
C TRP A 270 1.83 -23.28 -48.24
N ALA A 271 1.94 -22.16 -48.94
CA ALA A 271 1.61 -22.07 -50.35
C ALA A 271 2.57 -22.93 -51.20
N ALA A 272 2.06 -23.46 -52.32
CA ALA A 272 2.86 -24.21 -53.28
C ALA A 272 4.01 -23.40 -53.89
N ASN A 273 3.80 -22.07 -54.04
CA ASN A 273 4.78 -21.12 -54.54
C ASN A 273 5.23 -20.18 -53.42
N ASN A 274 6.49 -19.73 -53.50
CA ASN A 274 7.03 -18.65 -52.68
C ASN A 274 6.51 -17.28 -53.19
N ASP A 275 6.78 -16.20 -52.44
CA ASP A 275 6.52 -14.83 -52.90
C ASP A 275 7.53 -14.39 -54.00
N GLY A 276 7.35 -13.18 -54.54
CA GLY A 276 8.23 -12.62 -55.57
C GLY A 276 9.69 -12.39 -55.15
N ASN A 277 10.00 -12.51 -53.85
CA ASN A 277 11.35 -12.40 -53.28
C ASN A 277 11.90 -13.77 -52.86
N GLY A 278 11.18 -14.87 -53.14
CA GLY A 278 11.57 -16.23 -52.75
C GLY A 278 11.23 -16.60 -51.30
N LYS A 279 10.48 -15.77 -50.55
CA LYS A 279 10.05 -16.07 -49.18
C LYS A 279 8.84 -17.00 -49.13
N LYS A 280 8.69 -17.78 -48.05
CA LYS A 280 7.56 -18.69 -47.84
C LYS A 280 6.29 -17.93 -47.42
N VAL A 281 5.18 -18.24 -48.08
CA VAL A 281 3.86 -17.68 -47.79
C VAL A 281 3.03 -18.71 -47.02
N ALA A 282 2.56 -18.36 -45.84
CA ALA A 282 1.57 -19.13 -45.11
C ALA A 282 0.17 -18.87 -45.71
N GLN A 283 -0.54 -19.93 -46.07
CA GLN A 283 -1.96 -19.87 -46.45
C GLN A 283 -2.89 -19.95 -45.24
N GLY A 284 -2.40 -20.42 -44.09
CA GLY A 284 -3.23 -20.71 -42.92
C GLY A 284 -2.56 -21.73 -42.00
N VAL A 285 -3.36 -22.43 -41.20
CA VAL A 285 -2.88 -23.46 -40.26
C VAL A 285 -3.77 -24.70 -40.25
N GLU A 286 -3.17 -25.83 -39.91
CA GLU A 286 -3.86 -27.07 -39.53
C GLU A 286 -4.00 -27.11 -37.99
N PHE A 287 -5.13 -27.62 -37.50
CA PHE A 287 -5.40 -27.79 -36.07
C PHE A 287 -6.28 -29.02 -35.78
N ALA A 288 -6.30 -29.46 -34.53
CA ALA A 288 -7.21 -30.51 -34.03
C ALA A 288 -7.43 -30.37 -32.51
N SER A 289 -8.53 -30.92 -32.00
CA SER A 289 -8.86 -30.88 -30.57
C SER A 289 -8.14 -31.93 -29.72
N SER A 290 -7.70 -33.04 -30.33
CA SER A 290 -6.89 -34.07 -29.68
C SER A 290 -6.17 -34.93 -30.73
N ARG A 291 -5.26 -35.81 -30.27
CA ARG A 291 -4.46 -36.70 -31.12
C ARG A 291 -5.29 -37.55 -32.10
N GLY A 292 -6.47 -38.03 -31.65
CA GLY A 292 -7.40 -38.81 -32.45
C GLY A 292 -8.52 -38.01 -33.14
N ALA A 293 -8.56 -36.69 -32.99
CA ALA A 293 -9.57 -35.86 -33.63
C ALA A 293 -9.25 -35.60 -35.13
N PRO A 294 -10.25 -35.35 -35.98
CA PRO A 294 -10.03 -34.94 -37.36
C PRO A 294 -9.16 -33.68 -37.43
N ARG A 295 -8.16 -33.69 -38.31
CA ARG A 295 -7.36 -32.51 -38.64
C ARG A 295 -8.23 -31.56 -39.47
N ARG A 296 -8.25 -30.28 -39.11
CA ARG A 296 -9.02 -29.21 -39.77
C ARG A 296 -8.08 -28.10 -40.19
N ASN A 297 -8.41 -27.41 -41.29
CA ASN A 297 -7.62 -26.31 -41.83
C ASN A 297 -8.41 -25.01 -41.78
N VAL A 298 -7.74 -23.89 -41.55
CA VAL A 298 -8.33 -22.55 -41.66
C VAL A 298 -7.35 -21.59 -42.35
N THR A 299 -7.86 -20.79 -43.28
CA THR A 299 -7.06 -19.89 -44.13
C THR A 299 -6.81 -18.54 -43.44
N ALA A 300 -5.61 -17.99 -43.59
CA ALA A 300 -5.25 -16.62 -43.24
C ALA A 300 -5.09 -15.78 -44.52
N ARG A 301 -5.85 -14.69 -44.66
CA ARG A 301 -5.79 -13.78 -45.82
C ARG A 301 -4.64 -12.77 -45.74
N LYS A 302 -4.23 -12.38 -44.53
CA LYS A 302 -3.12 -11.46 -44.25
C LYS A 302 -1.94 -12.25 -43.67
N GLU A 303 -1.99 -12.62 -42.39
CA GLU A 303 -0.84 -13.21 -41.68
C GLU A 303 -1.24 -14.33 -40.70
N VAL A 304 -0.31 -15.27 -40.47
CA VAL A 304 -0.36 -16.23 -39.35
C VAL A 304 0.53 -15.71 -38.22
N ILE A 305 0.02 -15.71 -36.99
CA ILE A 305 0.77 -15.22 -35.82
C ILE A 305 0.97 -16.36 -34.83
N LEU A 306 2.22 -16.66 -34.49
CA LEU A 306 2.58 -17.57 -33.42
C LEU A 306 2.61 -16.83 -32.08
N ALA A 307 1.79 -17.28 -31.13
CA ALA A 307 1.63 -16.71 -29.79
C ALA A 307 1.48 -17.81 -28.72
N GLY A 308 2.05 -19.00 -28.98
CA GLY A 308 2.01 -20.18 -28.12
C GLY A 308 2.95 -20.13 -26.91
N GLY A 309 3.63 -19.00 -26.70
CA GLY A 309 4.69 -18.85 -25.69
C GLY A 309 6.00 -19.51 -26.12
N ALA A 310 7.03 -19.31 -25.29
CA ALA A 310 8.38 -19.84 -25.49
C ALA A 310 8.52 -21.38 -25.63
N ILE A 311 7.42 -22.13 -25.61
CA ILE A 311 7.39 -23.57 -25.90
C ILE A 311 6.47 -23.85 -27.10
N GLY A 312 5.25 -23.32 -27.10
CA GLY A 312 4.27 -23.60 -28.16
C GLY A 312 4.64 -23.02 -29.53
N SER A 313 5.19 -21.81 -29.58
CA SER A 313 5.59 -21.17 -30.84
C SER A 313 6.75 -21.89 -31.57
N PRO A 314 7.89 -22.22 -30.92
CA PRO A 314 8.94 -23.01 -31.58
C PRO A 314 8.48 -24.44 -31.91
N HIS A 315 7.60 -25.04 -31.09
CA HIS A 315 7.01 -26.36 -31.36
C HIS A 315 6.20 -26.36 -32.68
N VAL A 316 5.27 -25.41 -32.83
CA VAL A 316 4.49 -25.24 -34.08
C VAL A 316 5.41 -24.91 -35.27
N ALA A 317 6.43 -24.08 -35.08
CA ALA A 317 7.39 -23.76 -36.15
C ALA A 317 8.14 -25.00 -36.64
N MET A 318 8.66 -25.84 -35.73
CA MET A 318 9.38 -27.07 -36.10
C MET A 318 8.47 -28.09 -36.79
N HIS A 319 7.25 -28.32 -36.31
CA HIS A 319 6.26 -29.15 -37.02
C HIS A 319 5.81 -28.55 -38.37
N SER A 320 6.08 -27.26 -38.61
CA SER A 320 5.89 -26.59 -39.91
C SER A 320 7.12 -26.65 -40.82
N GLY A 321 8.21 -27.32 -40.39
CA GLY A 321 9.48 -27.39 -41.13
C GLY A 321 10.38 -26.17 -40.94
N ILE A 322 10.16 -25.32 -39.94
CA ILE A 322 11.04 -24.19 -39.61
C ILE A 322 11.75 -24.46 -38.28
N GLY A 323 13.07 -24.68 -38.33
CA GLY A 323 13.85 -25.12 -37.18
C GLY A 323 15.27 -25.57 -37.56
N PRO A 324 16.06 -26.14 -36.64
CA PRO A 324 17.40 -26.62 -36.97
C PRO A 324 17.33 -27.82 -37.92
N ARG A 325 18.04 -27.77 -39.05
CA ARG A 325 18.06 -28.85 -40.05
C ARG A 325 18.31 -30.25 -39.47
N PRO A 326 19.30 -30.47 -38.58
CA PRO A 326 19.58 -31.82 -38.08
C PRO A 326 18.41 -32.43 -37.27
N VAL A 327 17.58 -31.59 -36.65
CA VAL A 327 16.37 -32.03 -35.93
C VAL A 327 15.28 -32.41 -36.93
N LEU A 328 15.01 -31.55 -37.91
CA LEU A 328 13.93 -31.75 -38.87
C LEU A 328 14.21 -32.92 -39.83
N GLU A 329 15.41 -32.98 -40.42
CA GLU A 329 15.82 -34.08 -41.31
C GLU A 329 15.93 -35.40 -40.53
N GLY A 330 16.36 -35.37 -39.27
CA GLY A 330 16.38 -36.54 -38.38
C GLY A 330 15.00 -37.12 -38.06
N LEU A 331 13.94 -36.33 -38.19
CA LEU A 331 12.54 -36.74 -38.05
C LEU A 331 11.82 -36.94 -39.40
N GLY A 332 12.52 -36.77 -40.53
CA GLY A 332 11.92 -36.83 -41.87
C GLY A 332 10.97 -35.66 -42.19
N ILE A 333 11.02 -34.58 -41.43
CA ILE A 333 10.22 -33.37 -41.66
C ILE A 333 10.92 -32.53 -42.74
N PRO A 334 10.25 -32.19 -43.86
CA PRO A 334 10.87 -31.37 -44.90
C PRO A 334 11.25 -29.98 -44.37
N VAL A 335 12.53 -29.61 -44.52
CA VAL A 335 13.02 -28.28 -44.11
C VAL A 335 12.46 -27.20 -45.05
N VAL A 336 11.67 -26.31 -44.47
CA VAL A 336 11.08 -25.13 -45.10
C VAL A 336 11.97 -23.90 -44.88
N TYR A 337 12.55 -23.75 -43.68
CA TYR A 337 13.56 -22.74 -43.33
C TYR A 337 14.39 -23.15 -42.10
N GLU A 338 15.57 -22.55 -41.85
CA GLU A 338 16.56 -23.07 -40.88
C GLU A 338 16.98 -22.07 -39.77
N LEU A 339 16.42 -22.21 -38.55
CA LEU A 339 16.48 -21.27 -37.38
C LEU A 339 16.53 -22.01 -35.98
N PRO A 340 17.10 -21.49 -34.84
CA PRO A 340 17.62 -22.42 -33.78
C PRO A 340 17.65 -22.17 -32.21
N GLY A 341 17.57 -20.97 -31.60
CA GLY A 341 18.02 -20.67 -30.19
C GLY A 341 17.00 -20.80 -29.02
N VAL A 342 17.42 -20.84 -27.71
CA VAL A 342 16.61 -21.20 -26.47
C VAL A 342 17.01 -20.47 -25.09
N ALA A 343 16.62 -20.92 -23.84
CA ALA A 343 16.63 -20.19 -22.49
C ALA A 343 16.62 -21.02 -21.10
N GLU A 344 16.33 -20.41 -19.87
CA GLU A 344 16.86 -20.77 -18.45
C GLU A 344 15.96 -20.87 -17.08
N THR A 345 16.38 -20.45 -15.81
CA THR A 345 16.23 -21.11 -14.39
C THR A 345 16.06 -20.30 -13.01
N ALA A 346 15.58 -20.87 -11.82
CA ALA A 346 15.61 -20.32 -10.37
C ALA A 346 15.21 -21.23 -9.09
N ALA A 347 15.29 -20.81 -7.76
CA ALA A 347 14.91 -21.61 -6.49
C ALA A 347 14.69 -20.93 -5.03
N SER A 348 14.37 -21.68 -3.90
CA SER A 348 13.66 -21.24 -2.60
C SER A 348 14.12 -21.73 -1.13
N ILE A 349 13.53 -21.23 0.03
CA ILE A 349 13.86 -21.44 1.53
C ILE A 349 12.62 -21.65 2.55
N ARG A 350 12.72 -21.65 3.92
CA ARG A 350 11.69 -21.90 5.03
C ARG A 350 11.76 -20.97 6.31
N ASN A 351 10.65 -20.86 7.11
CA ASN A 351 10.50 -20.24 8.47
C ASN A 351 9.53 -21.02 9.44
N SER A 352 9.12 -20.43 10.58
CA SER A 352 7.98 -20.78 11.47
C SER A 352 7.06 -19.57 11.81
N GLY A 353 5.76 -19.63 11.50
CA GLY A 353 4.72 -18.70 11.97
C GLY A 353 3.32 -19.02 11.43
N THR A 354 2.29 -18.97 12.28
CA THR A 354 0.89 -19.24 11.87
C THR A 354 0.28 -18.05 11.16
N LEU A 355 -0.09 -18.23 9.89
CA LEU A 355 -0.89 -17.28 9.12
C LEU A 355 -2.31 -17.14 9.73
N GLU A 356 -2.88 -15.94 9.63
CA GLU A 356 -4.30 -15.73 9.93
C GLU A 356 -5.18 -16.48 8.92
N ASN A 357 -6.26 -17.11 9.36
CA ASN A 357 -7.20 -17.81 8.47
C ASN A 357 -8.41 -16.92 8.16
N GLY A 358 -8.40 -16.28 6.98
CA GLY A 358 -9.52 -15.51 6.45
C GLY A 358 -10.16 -16.17 5.22
N THR A 359 -11.43 -15.82 4.95
CA THR A 359 -12.18 -16.27 3.76
C THR A 359 -12.85 -15.12 3.00
N SER A 360 -12.51 -13.87 3.33
CA SER A 360 -13.05 -12.68 2.63
C SER A 360 -12.30 -12.46 1.30
N ALA A 361 -12.97 -11.82 0.32
CA ALA A 361 -12.34 -11.55 -0.97
C ALA A 361 -11.05 -10.68 -0.87
N PRO A 362 -10.97 -9.63 -0.01
CA PRO A 362 -9.72 -8.91 0.22
C PRO A 362 -8.60 -9.79 0.81
N PHE A 363 -8.94 -10.67 1.76
CA PHE A 363 -7.97 -11.62 2.34
C PHE A 363 -7.46 -12.62 1.28
N LEU A 364 -8.38 -13.23 0.53
CA LEU A 364 -8.06 -14.20 -0.53
C LEU A 364 -7.42 -13.55 -1.77
N SER A 365 -7.30 -12.22 -1.79
CA SER A 365 -6.49 -11.50 -2.76
C SER A 365 -4.99 -11.48 -2.38
N PHE A 366 -4.62 -11.89 -1.16
CA PHE A 366 -3.22 -11.91 -0.73
C PHE A 366 -2.40 -12.94 -1.52
N VAL A 367 -1.28 -12.46 -2.04
CA VAL A 367 -0.25 -13.21 -2.74
C VAL A 367 1.10 -12.67 -2.29
N ASN A 368 2.14 -13.47 -2.44
CA ASN A 368 3.51 -13.03 -2.19
C ASN A 368 3.84 -11.81 -3.09
N SER A 369 4.50 -10.81 -2.54
CA SER A 369 4.67 -9.50 -3.21
C SER A 369 5.97 -8.77 -2.87
N ALA A 370 6.62 -9.08 -1.74
CA ALA A 370 7.92 -8.51 -1.40
C ALA A 370 9.04 -9.12 -2.27
N ILE A 371 9.77 -8.25 -2.97
CA ILE A 371 10.84 -8.58 -3.92
C ILE A 371 12.05 -7.70 -3.64
N ALA A 372 13.26 -8.18 -3.95
CA ALA A 372 14.42 -7.31 -4.13
C ALA A 372 15.27 -7.77 -5.30
N TYR A 373 15.75 -6.84 -6.12
CA TYR A 373 16.75 -7.12 -7.13
C TYR A 373 18.13 -6.69 -6.64
N ALA A 374 19.00 -7.68 -6.39
CA ALA A 374 20.40 -7.49 -6.03
C ALA A 374 21.24 -7.35 -7.31
N ASN A 375 21.99 -6.26 -7.45
CA ASN A 375 22.94 -6.05 -8.53
C ASN A 375 24.27 -6.79 -8.26
N ILE A 376 25.23 -6.74 -9.18
CA ILE A 376 26.48 -7.49 -9.05
C ILE A 376 27.37 -7.02 -7.87
N THR A 377 27.28 -5.76 -7.46
CA THR A 377 28.00 -5.20 -6.31
C THR A 377 27.36 -5.57 -4.97
N ASP A 378 26.03 -5.78 -4.93
CA ASP A 378 25.35 -6.33 -3.75
C ASP A 378 25.77 -7.80 -3.48
N LEU A 379 26.11 -8.53 -4.55
CA LEU A 379 26.51 -9.95 -4.50
C LEU A 379 28.01 -10.13 -4.21
N PHE A 380 28.89 -9.35 -4.84
CA PHE A 380 30.35 -9.56 -4.80
C PHE A 380 31.19 -8.38 -4.27
N GLY A 381 30.59 -7.21 -4.02
CA GLY A 381 31.31 -6.00 -3.60
C GLY A 381 32.48 -5.65 -4.52
N ASP A 382 33.63 -5.34 -3.92
CA ASP A 382 34.88 -5.01 -4.63
C ASP A 382 35.36 -6.11 -5.60
N TRP A 383 34.86 -7.35 -5.49
CA TRP A 383 35.22 -8.45 -6.38
C TRP A 383 34.41 -8.49 -7.68
N ALA A 384 33.32 -7.71 -7.81
CA ALA A 384 32.48 -7.69 -9.01
C ALA A 384 33.24 -7.43 -10.34
N PRO A 385 34.24 -6.53 -10.43
CA PRO A 385 35.05 -6.39 -11.64
C PRO A 385 35.90 -7.63 -11.96
N THR A 386 36.31 -8.38 -10.93
CA THR A 386 37.04 -9.66 -11.09
C THR A 386 36.10 -10.76 -11.58
N PHE A 387 34.85 -10.80 -11.07
CA PHE A 387 33.80 -11.66 -11.60
C PHE A 387 33.54 -11.38 -13.09
N GLN A 388 33.34 -10.11 -13.47
CA GLN A 388 33.17 -9.72 -14.89
C GLN A 388 34.38 -10.18 -15.74
N GLN A 389 35.61 -10.01 -15.25
CA GLN A 389 36.80 -10.46 -15.97
C GLN A 389 36.82 -12.00 -16.16
N GLN A 390 36.40 -12.78 -15.17
CA GLN A 390 36.33 -14.24 -15.27
C GLN A 390 35.22 -14.72 -16.22
N VAL A 391 34.04 -14.08 -16.18
CA VAL A 391 32.95 -14.30 -17.14
C VAL A 391 33.42 -14.00 -18.57
N ARG A 392 33.98 -12.80 -18.81
CA ARG A 392 34.55 -12.37 -20.10
C ARG A 392 35.61 -13.36 -20.60
N ALA A 393 36.53 -13.81 -19.74
CA ALA A 393 37.57 -14.76 -20.10
C ALA A 393 37.05 -16.17 -20.44
N ASN A 394 35.87 -16.56 -19.91
CA ASN A 394 35.26 -17.85 -20.20
C ASN A 394 34.33 -17.84 -21.45
N MET A 395 33.96 -16.66 -21.96
CA MET A 395 33.03 -16.50 -23.10
C MET A 395 33.37 -17.42 -24.29
N SER A 396 34.63 -17.42 -24.75
CA SER A 396 35.05 -18.22 -25.90
C SER A 396 34.95 -19.73 -25.69
N ASN A 397 34.99 -20.22 -24.44
CA ASN A 397 34.74 -21.62 -24.13
C ASN A 397 33.25 -21.94 -24.25
N ASN A 398 32.40 -21.08 -23.68
CA ASN A 398 30.94 -21.25 -23.69
C ASN A 398 30.38 -21.19 -25.12
N VAL A 399 30.79 -20.19 -25.91
CA VAL A 399 30.47 -20.05 -27.34
C VAL A 399 30.87 -21.32 -28.11
N ASN A 400 32.01 -21.94 -27.79
CA ASN A 400 32.44 -23.16 -28.46
C ASN A 400 31.73 -24.44 -27.99
N ALA A 401 31.15 -24.45 -26.80
CA ALA A 401 30.39 -25.55 -26.21
C ALA A 401 28.87 -25.51 -26.50
N LEU A 402 28.43 -24.66 -27.44
CA LEU A 402 27.06 -24.63 -27.94
C LEU A 402 26.76 -25.79 -28.90
N VAL A 403 25.49 -26.22 -28.86
CA VAL A 403 24.93 -27.22 -29.77
C VAL A 403 23.58 -26.68 -30.28
N PRO A 404 23.32 -26.67 -31.60
CA PRO A 404 24.24 -27.01 -32.69
C PRO A 404 25.39 -26.01 -32.84
N SER A 405 26.54 -26.45 -33.33
CA SER A 405 27.70 -25.59 -33.61
C SER A 405 27.56 -24.83 -34.95
N ASP A 406 26.38 -24.24 -35.21
CA ASP A 406 26.15 -23.33 -36.33
C ASP A 406 26.91 -21.99 -36.08
N PRO A 407 27.70 -21.46 -37.04
CA PRO A 407 28.38 -20.19 -36.88
C PRO A 407 27.47 -19.01 -36.49
N ARG A 408 26.21 -18.99 -36.98
CA ARG A 408 25.21 -17.97 -36.67
C ARG A 408 24.76 -18.06 -35.21
N VAL A 409 24.55 -19.27 -34.69
CA VAL A 409 24.23 -19.53 -33.27
C VAL A 409 25.37 -19.02 -32.38
N LYS A 410 26.62 -19.30 -32.77
CA LYS A 410 27.80 -18.82 -32.05
C LYS A 410 27.91 -17.29 -32.07
N ALA A 411 27.63 -16.65 -33.21
CA ALA A 411 27.61 -15.19 -33.33
C ALA A 411 26.50 -14.54 -32.48
N GLY A 412 25.27 -15.07 -32.51
CA GLY A 412 24.15 -14.56 -31.73
C GLY A 412 24.34 -14.72 -30.22
N TYR A 413 24.76 -15.91 -29.76
CA TYR A 413 25.08 -16.10 -28.35
C TYR A 413 26.27 -15.23 -27.92
N GLN A 414 27.30 -15.05 -28.75
CA GLN A 414 28.39 -14.12 -28.43
C GLN A 414 27.87 -12.68 -28.27
N ALA A 415 27.03 -12.19 -29.18
CA ALA A 415 26.45 -10.85 -29.09
C ALA A 415 25.59 -10.66 -27.82
N VAL A 416 24.79 -11.67 -27.45
CA VAL A 416 24.02 -11.69 -26.20
C VAL A 416 24.94 -11.76 -24.98
N TYR A 417 25.98 -12.60 -24.98
CA TYR A 417 26.96 -12.74 -23.89
C TYR A 417 27.74 -11.43 -23.67
N GLU A 418 28.15 -10.76 -24.74
CA GLU A 418 28.79 -9.44 -24.70
C GLU A 418 27.82 -8.36 -24.20
N ALA A 419 26.56 -8.34 -24.66
CA ALA A 419 25.55 -7.40 -24.15
C ALA A 419 25.31 -7.59 -22.64
N THR A 420 25.14 -8.83 -22.18
CA THR A 420 24.98 -9.14 -20.76
C THR A 420 26.24 -8.78 -19.96
N THR A 421 27.44 -9.20 -20.39
CA THR A 421 28.69 -8.99 -19.64
C THR A 421 29.12 -7.52 -19.58
N GLU A 422 28.98 -6.78 -20.69
CA GLU A 422 29.55 -5.43 -20.84
C GLU A 422 28.54 -4.30 -20.53
N LYS A 423 27.24 -4.53 -20.75
CA LYS A 423 26.21 -3.48 -20.59
C LYS A 423 25.33 -3.68 -19.36
N ILE A 424 24.94 -4.93 -19.07
CA ILE A 424 23.95 -5.24 -18.02
C ILE A 424 24.64 -5.57 -16.69
N LEU A 425 25.61 -6.47 -16.69
CA LEU A 425 26.18 -7.08 -15.49
C LEU A 425 26.73 -6.07 -14.48
N MET A 426 27.50 -5.07 -14.95
CA MET A 426 28.08 -4.01 -14.10
C MET A 426 27.18 -2.76 -13.99
N SER A 427 25.92 -2.83 -14.42
CA SER A 427 24.93 -1.77 -14.25
C SER A 427 24.17 -1.91 -12.92
N GLN A 428 23.12 -1.10 -12.72
CA GLN A 428 22.20 -1.27 -11.59
C GLN A 428 21.17 -2.40 -11.82
N ALA A 429 21.11 -3.03 -12.99
CA ALA A 429 20.17 -4.12 -13.25
C ALA A 429 20.36 -5.30 -12.28
N GLY A 430 19.24 -5.84 -11.78
CA GLY A 430 19.23 -7.00 -10.88
C GLY A 430 19.86 -8.22 -11.53
N GLN A 431 20.88 -8.79 -10.91
CA GLN A 431 21.46 -10.07 -11.35
C GLN A 431 20.76 -11.25 -10.65
N VAL A 432 20.33 -11.05 -9.40
CA VAL A 432 19.52 -12.02 -8.66
C VAL A 432 18.28 -11.33 -8.08
N GLU A 433 17.10 -11.91 -8.31
CA GLU A 433 15.87 -11.58 -7.58
C GLU A 433 15.83 -12.38 -6.26
N LEU A 434 15.43 -11.71 -5.19
CA LEU A 434 15.10 -12.33 -3.91
C LEU A 434 13.59 -12.16 -3.68
N LEU A 435 12.83 -13.25 -3.69
CA LEU A 435 11.39 -13.21 -3.46
C LEU A 435 11.05 -13.65 -2.02
N PHE A 436 10.28 -12.83 -1.32
CA PHE A 436 9.79 -13.11 0.03
C PHE A 436 8.40 -13.76 -0.04
N SER A 437 8.32 -15.05 0.26
CA SER A 437 7.12 -15.88 0.06
C SER A 437 6.59 -16.39 1.39
N LEU A 438 5.38 -15.97 1.80
CA LEU A 438 4.76 -16.31 3.08
C LEU A 438 3.79 -17.50 3.00
N THR A 439 3.30 -17.86 1.81
CA THR A 439 2.20 -18.83 1.61
C THR A 439 2.60 -20.32 1.75
N GLY A 440 3.60 -20.62 2.57
CA GLY A 440 4.11 -21.97 2.80
C GLY A 440 5.14 -22.45 1.75
N SER A 441 5.69 -23.64 1.98
CA SER A 441 6.69 -24.28 1.14
C SER A 441 6.52 -25.80 1.14
N SER A 442 7.37 -26.51 0.40
CA SER A 442 7.49 -27.98 0.51
C SER A 442 7.91 -28.49 1.91
N GLN A 443 8.18 -27.57 2.85
CA GLN A 443 8.54 -27.87 4.24
C GLN A 443 7.45 -27.43 5.25
N GLY A 444 6.25 -27.09 4.79
CA GLY A 444 5.05 -26.87 5.63
C GLY A 444 4.29 -25.56 5.36
N SER A 445 3.19 -25.37 6.09
CA SER A 445 2.36 -24.14 6.09
C SER A 445 3.08 -22.96 6.71
N ASP A 446 3.78 -23.18 7.82
CA ASP A 446 4.21 -22.13 8.74
C ASP A 446 5.47 -21.39 8.24
N THR A 447 5.75 -21.42 6.93
CA THR A 447 7.11 -21.26 6.41
C THR A 447 7.25 -20.14 5.41
N ILE A 448 8.31 -19.34 5.57
CA ILE A 448 8.68 -18.27 4.66
C ILE A 448 9.85 -18.70 3.79
N ALA A 449 9.71 -18.62 2.47
CA ALA A 449 10.86 -18.67 1.59
C ALA A 449 11.44 -17.26 1.38
N ILE A 450 12.75 -17.12 1.53
CA ILE A 450 13.51 -16.11 0.79
C ILE A 450 14.12 -16.85 -0.40
N GLN A 451 13.64 -16.55 -1.59
CA GLN A 451 14.09 -17.19 -2.82
C GLN A 451 15.36 -16.52 -3.36
N ALA A 452 16.06 -17.16 -4.28
CA ALA A 452 17.16 -16.58 -5.05
C ALA A 452 17.05 -17.05 -6.50
N ALA A 453 16.76 -16.12 -7.40
CA ALA A 453 16.39 -16.39 -8.78
C ALA A 453 17.28 -15.61 -9.75
N LEU A 454 17.89 -16.30 -10.72
CA LEU A 454 18.97 -15.75 -11.53
C LEU A 454 18.40 -15.08 -12.79
N GLN A 455 18.54 -13.75 -12.88
CA GLN A 455 17.86 -12.94 -13.90
C GLN A 455 18.62 -12.89 -15.23
N HIS A 456 19.95 -12.87 -15.17
CA HIS A 456 20.85 -12.78 -16.32
C HIS A 456 21.81 -13.99 -16.38
N PRO A 457 21.28 -15.20 -16.63
CA PRO A 457 22.09 -16.41 -16.62
C PRO A 457 22.93 -16.55 -17.90
N PHE A 458 24.07 -17.22 -17.80
CA PHE A 458 25.07 -17.37 -18.85
C PHE A 458 25.20 -18.80 -19.40
N SER A 459 24.42 -19.77 -18.90
CA SER A 459 24.27 -21.05 -19.60
C SER A 459 23.46 -20.82 -20.88
N GLN A 460 23.22 -21.86 -21.67
CA GLN A 460 22.25 -21.79 -22.76
C GLN A 460 21.66 -23.16 -23.05
N GLY A 461 20.35 -23.17 -23.26
CA GLY A 461 19.53 -24.35 -23.46
C GLY A 461 19.30 -24.72 -24.92
N HIS A 462 18.50 -25.76 -25.12
CA HIS A 462 17.86 -26.14 -26.37
C HIS A 462 16.50 -26.81 -26.13
N LEU A 463 15.60 -26.68 -27.10
CA LEU A 463 14.21 -27.12 -27.04
C LEU A 463 13.83 -27.56 -28.44
N TYR A 464 13.66 -28.87 -28.63
CA TYR A 464 13.47 -29.48 -29.95
C TYR A 464 12.35 -30.50 -29.93
N ILE A 465 11.61 -30.62 -31.02
CA ILE A 465 10.71 -31.75 -31.24
C ILE A 465 11.54 -33.04 -31.41
N ASN A 466 10.99 -34.17 -30.98
CA ASN A 466 11.60 -35.51 -31.10
C ASN A 466 10.66 -36.53 -31.78
N SER A 467 9.54 -36.05 -32.33
CA SER A 467 8.47 -36.84 -32.92
C SER A 467 7.83 -36.05 -34.07
N THR A 468 7.15 -36.73 -34.98
CA THR A 468 6.32 -36.12 -36.01
C THR A 468 4.90 -35.84 -35.55
N ASP A 469 4.44 -36.40 -34.41
CA ASP A 469 3.11 -36.12 -33.87
C ASP A 469 3.13 -34.81 -33.05
N PRO A 470 2.39 -33.76 -33.47
CA PRO A 470 2.37 -32.46 -32.78
C PRO A 470 1.77 -32.50 -31.37
N PHE A 471 1.19 -33.63 -30.95
CA PHE A 471 0.69 -33.85 -29.59
C PHE A 471 1.69 -34.54 -28.65
N ASP A 472 2.92 -34.85 -29.11
CA ASP A 472 4.02 -35.20 -28.21
C ASP A 472 4.68 -33.93 -27.65
N PRO A 473 5.13 -33.91 -26.37
CA PRO A 473 5.82 -32.75 -25.82
C PRO A 473 7.24 -32.63 -26.41
N PRO A 474 7.77 -31.41 -26.61
CA PRO A 474 9.14 -31.22 -27.05
C PRO A 474 10.14 -31.67 -25.96
N VAL A 475 11.33 -32.05 -26.40
CA VAL A 475 12.51 -32.19 -25.53
C VAL A 475 12.92 -30.80 -25.06
N ILE A 476 13.05 -30.61 -23.75
CA ILE A 476 13.46 -29.35 -23.13
C ILE A 476 14.74 -29.60 -22.34
N ASP A 477 15.89 -29.13 -22.83
CA ASP A 477 17.16 -29.14 -22.10
C ASP A 477 17.69 -27.71 -21.92
N PRO A 478 17.33 -27.02 -20.83
CA PRO A 478 17.80 -25.67 -20.59
C PRO A 478 19.25 -25.61 -20.07
N ARG A 479 19.93 -26.75 -19.91
CA ARG A 479 21.34 -26.88 -19.48
C ARG A 479 21.70 -26.05 -18.23
N TYR A 480 20.80 -26.06 -17.24
CA TYR A 480 20.89 -25.29 -16.00
C TYR A 480 22.25 -25.44 -15.31
N LEU A 481 22.84 -24.32 -14.86
CA LEU A 481 24.14 -24.25 -14.19
C LEU A 481 25.29 -24.92 -14.98
N SER A 482 25.26 -24.85 -16.31
CA SER A 482 26.42 -25.27 -17.14
C SER A 482 27.49 -24.19 -17.28
N ASN A 483 27.19 -22.93 -16.95
CA ASN A 483 28.15 -21.86 -16.73
C ASN A 483 28.51 -21.73 -15.24
N PRO A 484 29.80 -21.66 -14.86
CA PRO A 484 30.18 -21.42 -13.47
C PRO A 484 29.75 -20.05 -12.92
N GLY A 485 29.57 -19.03 -13.78
CA GLY A 485 29.09 -17.71 -13.35
C GLY A 485 27.71 -17.78 -12.68
N ASP A 486 26.82 -18.64 -13.19
CA ASP A 486 25.46 -18.85 -12.70
C ASP A 486 25.46 -19.44 -11.29
N ILE A 487 26.37 -20.40 -11.06
CA ILE A 487 26.57 -21.05 -9.76
C ILE A 487 27.01 -20.00 -8.73
N TRP A 488 27.98 -19.16 -9.09
CA TRP A 488 28.52 -18.14 -8.20
C TRP A 488 27.49 -17.05 -7.87
N MET A 489 26.78 -16.51 -8.88
CA MET A 489 25.70 -15.52 -8.66
C MET A 489 24.58 -16.09 -7.79
N THR A 490 24.11 -17.31 -8.09
CA THR A 490 23.06 -17.97 -7.30
C THR A 490 23.51 -18.24 -5.86
N ARG A 491 24.77 -18.65 -5.65
CA ARG A 491 25.35 -18.87 -4.32
C ARG A 491 25.41 -17.59 -3.49
N GLU A 492 25.92 -16.49 -4.04
CA GLU A 492 25.98 -15.23 -3.29
C GLU A 492 24.58 -14.68 -3.02
N GLY A 493 23.63 -14.87 -3.95
CA GLY A 493 22.21 -14.60 -3.73
C GLY A 493 21.59 -15.40 -2.58
N LEU A 494 21.94 -16.67 -2.43
CA LEU A 494 21.49 -17.51 -1.32
C LEU A 494 22.18 -17.18 0.02
N LYS A 495 23.46 -16.79 0.01
CA LYS A 495 24.15 -16.23 1.18
C LYS A 495 23.51 -14.91 1.62
N LEU A 496 23.08 -14.08 0.67
CA LEU A 496 22.36 -12.83 0.89
C LEU A 496 20.94 -13.08 1.43
N ALA A 497 20.21 -14.08 0.92
CA ALA A 497 18.95 -14.54 1.49
C ALA A 497 19.11 -15.00 2.96
N ARG A 498 20.16 -15.75 3.27
CA ARG A 498 20.55 -16.10 4.65
C ARG A 498 20.90 -14.85 5.49
N LYS A 499 21.59 -13.85 4.92
CA LYS A 499 21.93 -12.59 5.60
C LYS A 499 20.66 -11.83 6.01
N LEU A 500 19.66 -11.75 5.12
CA LEU A 500 18.34 -11.15 5.40
C LEU A 500 17.63 -11.87 6.55
N GLY A 501 17.48 -13.19 6.47
CA GLY A 501 16.81 -13.98 7.51
C GLY A 501 17.46 -13.93 8.91
N ARG A 502 18.67 -13.37 9.01
CA ARG A 502 19.43 -13.21 10.27
C ARG A 502 19.50 -11.77 10.78
N ASN A 503 18.95 -10.77 10.08
CA ASN A 503 19.00 -9.36 10.48
C ASN A 503 17.63 -8.76 10.84
N GLN A 504 17.64 -7.69 11.63
CA GLN A 504 16.45 -6.94 12.04
C GLN A 504 15.93 -6.05 10.89
N PRO A 505 14.63 -5.73 10.85
CA PRO A 505 13.56 -6.25 11.72
C PRO A 505 13.14 -7.70 11.44
N LEU A 506 13.34 -8.23 10.22
CA LEU A 506 12.75 -9.50 9.78
C LEU A 506 13.08 -10.71 10.68
N ASN A 507 14.29 -10.80 11.22
CA ASN A 507 14.69 -11.89 12.11
C ASN A 507 13.88 -11.96 13.43
N ALA A 508 13.12 -10.91 13.80
CA ALA A 508 12.19 -10.96 14.92
C ALA A 508 11.06 -11.99 14.73
N SER A 509 10.78 -12.36 13.47
CA SER A 509 9.79 -13.38 13.08
C SER A 509 10.42 -14.71 12.67
N ILE A 510 11.74 -14.90 12.86
CA ILE A 510 12.48 -16.09 12.40
C ILE A 510 13.11 -16.83 13.57
N VAL A 511 12.71 -18.08 13.79
CA VAL A 511 13.21 -18.93 14.88
C VAL A 511 14.50 -19.65 14.49
N GLU A 512 14.57 -20.23 13.30
CA GLU A 512 15.74 -20.96 12.81
C GLU A 512 15.83 -21.03 11.27
N GLU A 513 17.03 -21.27 10.75
CA GLU A 513 17.27 -21.56 9.34
C GLU A 513 17.25 -23.08 9.11
N VAL A 514 16.14 -23.61 8.59
CA VAL A 514 15.97 -25.07 8.38
C VAL A 514 16.63 -25.57 7.09
N SER A 515 16.83 -24.70 6.10
CA SER A 515 17.38 -25.04 4.79
C SER A 515 18.09 -23.82 4.18
N PRO A 516 19.36 -23.91 3.74
CA PRO A 516 20.22 -25.11 3.75
C PRO A 516 20.60 -25.61 5.15
N GLY A 517 20.51 -24.74 6.16
CA GLY A 517 20.80 -25.08 7.54
C GLY A 517 22.26 -24.78 7.95
N PRO A 518 22.56 -24.79 9.25
CA PRO A 518 23.80 -24.25 9.81
C PRO A 518 25.07 -25.06 9.48
N SER A 519 24.96 -26.24 8.86
CA SER A 519 26.11 -27.03 8.39
C SER A 519 26.71 -26.53 7.08
N VAL A 520 25.91 -25.92 6.20
CA VAL A 520 26.39 -25.36 4.92
C VAL A 520 27.02 -24.00 5.19
N GLN A 521 28.34 -23.87 5.02
CA GLN A 521 29.06 -22.63 5.35
C GLN A 521 30.03 -22.18 4.25
N THR A 522 30.83 -23.11 3.71
CA THR A 522 31.80 -22.84 2.65
C THR A 522 31.13 -22.84 1.27
N ASP A 523 31.80 -22.23 0.29
CA ASP A 523 31.32 -22.20 -1.09
C ASP A 523 31.15 -23.62 -1.67
N ALA A 524 31.99 -24.58 -1.26
CA ALA A 524 31.85 -25.98 -1.65
C ALA A 524 30.59 -26.65 -1.04
N ASP A 525 30.22 -26.31 0.20
CA ASP A 525 28.99 -26.81 0.81
C ASP A 525 27.75 -26.26 0.09
N TRP A 526 27.79 -24.95 -0.25
CA TRP A 526 26.73 -24.29 -1.01
C TRP A 526 26.57 -24.90 -2.40
N ASP A 527 27.67 -25.05 -3.15
CA ASP A 527 27.66 -25.62 -4.51
C ASP A 527 27.22 -27.09 -4.51
N ALA A 528 27.53 -27.85 -3.45
CA ALA A 528 27.05 -29.22 -3.28
C ALA A 528 25.55 -29.28 -2.96
N TRP A 529 25.07 -28.41 -2.07
CA TRP A 529 23.64 -28.31 -1.71
C TRP A 529 22.79 -27.84 -2.89
N LEU A 530 23.24 -26.82 -3.63
CA LEU A 530 22.53 -26.16 -4.73
C LEU A 530 22.08 -27.14 -5.81
N LYS A 531 22.94 -28.09 -6.18
CA LYS A 531 22.66 -29.12 -7.21
C LYS A 531 21.39 -29.91 -6.91
N GLY A 532 21.18 -30.30 -5.66
CA GLY A 532 19.98 -31.03 -5.23
C GLY A 532 18.73 -30.16 -5.02
N LYS A 533 18.82 -28.84 -5.23
CA LYS A 533 17.84 -27.87 -4.72
C LYS A 533 17.36 -26.82 -5.73
N ILE A 534 18.08 -26.57 -6.83
CA ILE A 534 17.55 -25.68 -7.89
C ILE A 534 16.22 -26.19 -8.48
N GLN A 535 15.39 -25.27 -8.95
CA GLN A 535 14.13 -25.53 -9.63
C GLN A 535 14.12 -24.74 -10.95
N THR A 536 12.97 -24.23 -11.37
CA THR A 536 12.85 -23.26 -12.47
C THR A 536 12.12 -22.01 -11.95
N GLU A 537 12.40 -20.86 -12.56
CA GLU A 537 11.66 -19.61 -12.31
C GLU A 537 10.28 -19.61 -12.98
N TYR A 538 10.04 -20.57 -13.89
CA TYR A 538 8.85 -20.60 -14.74
C TYR A 538 8.75 -19.39 -15.71
N HIS A 539 9.89 -18.74 -16.04
CA HIS A 539 10.04 -17.64 -16.99
C HIS A 539 10.79 -18.00 -18.29
N PRO A 540 10.41 -19.05 -19.05
CA PRO A 540 11.06 -19.31 -20.34
C PRO A 540 10.77 -18.20 -21.35
N SER A 541 11.85 -17.71 -21.96
CA SER A 541 11.89 -16.71 -23.04
C SER A 541 12.80 -17.20 -24.18
N CYS A 542 13.28 -16.32 -25.05
CA CYS A 542 14.42 -16.50 -25.98
C CYS A 542 14.43 -17.71 -26.94
N THR A 543 13.33 -18.45 -27.07
CA THR A 543 13.26 -19.61 -27.98
C THR A 543 13.01 -19.29 -29.45
N MET A 544 12.74 -18.02 -29.77
CA MET A 544 12.59 -17.51 -31.14
C MET A 544 13.11 -16.06 -31.20
N SER A 545 14.30 -15.82 -30.64
CA SER A 545 14.84 -14.48 -30.38
C SER A 545 14.85 -13.55 -31.61
N MET A 546 14.50 -12.30 -31.34
CA MET A 546 14.66 -11.16 -32.24
C MET A 546 16.12 -10.72 -32.22
N LEU A 547 16.84 -11.08 -33.28
CA LEU A 547 18.25 -10.77 -33.57
C LEU A 547 18.39 -10.66 -35.10
N PRO A 548 19.52 -10.17 -35.63
CA PRO A 548 19.87 -10.34 -37.05
C PRO A 548 19.92 -11.82 -37.46
N GLU A 549 19.60 -12.13 -38.72
CA GLU A 549 19.55 -13.51 -39.24
C GLU A 549 20.93 -14.18 -39.28
N GLU A 550 21.98 -13.39 -39.54
CA GLU A 550 23.39 -13.78 -39.43
C GLU A 550 23.83 -14.08 -37.99
N GLN A 551 23.06 -13.62 -37.00
CA GLN A 551 23.19 -13.93 -35.57
C GLN A 551 22.15 -14.97 -35.11
N ALA A 552 21.61 -15.77 -36.05
CA ALA A 552 20.62 -16.81 -35.80
C ALA A 552 19.29 -16.31 -35.18
N GLY A 553 18.98 -15.02 -35.37
CA GLY A 553 17.66 -14.49 -35.06
C GLY A 553 16.56 -15.20 -35.82
N VAL A 554 15.39 -15.31 -35.20
CA VAL A 554 14.23 -16.04 -35.72
C VAL A 554 13.16 -15.08 -36.24
N VAL A 555 13.09 -13.86 -35.70
CA VAL A 555 12.24 -12.76 -36.19
C VAL A 555 13.01 -11.46 -36.40
N ASP A 556 12.59 -10.67 -37.39
CA ASP A 556 13.05 -9.29 -37.61
C ASP A 556 12.45 -8.31 -36.57
N ALA A 557 12.89 -7.05 -36.59
CA ALA A 557 12.39 -6.00 -35.70
C ALA A 557 10.92 -5.58 -35.97
N ASP A 558 10.30 -6.07 -37.04
CA ASP A 558 8.84 -5.99 -37.28
C ASP A 558 8.12 -7.25 -36.77
N LEU A 559 8.82 -8.18 -36.10
CA LEU A 559 8.35 -9.48 -35.59
C LEU A 559 8.10 -10.54 -36.68
N ARG A 560 8.47 -10.30 -37.95
CA ARG A 560 8.28 -11.28 -39.03
C ARG A 560 9.34 -12.37 -38.97
N MET A 561 8.92 -13.61 -39.12
CA MET A 561 9.81 -14.77 -39.11
C MET A 561 10.69 -14.78 -40.36
N TYR A 562 12.01 -14.92 -40.18
CA TYR A 562 12.97 -14.99 -41.28
C TYR A 562 12.62 -16.14 -42.24
N GLY A 563 12.91 -15.95 -43.53
CA GLY A 563 12.46 -16.84 -44.61
C GLY A 563 10.97 -16.74 -44.99
N THR A 564 10.12 -16.10 -44.18
CA THR A 564 8.67 -15.96 -44.46
C THR A 564 8.29 -14.55 -44.92
N SER A 565 7.14 -14.43 -45.61
CA SER A 565 6.55 -13.15 -46.01
C SER A 565 5.46 -12.67 -45.03
N ASN A 566 4.70 -13.59 -44.42
CA ASN A 566 3.48 -13.30 -43.66
C ASN A 566 3.28 -14.17 -42.40
N VAL A 567 4.37 -14.60 -41.76
CA VAL A 567 4.34 -15.23 -40.43
C VAL A 567 5.04 -14.32 -39.41
N ARG A 568 4.44 -14.13 -38.24
CA ARG A 568 5.08 -13.44 -37.10
C ARG A 568 5.15 -14.32 -35.87
N VAL A 569 6.09 -14.03 -34.96
CA VAL A 569 6.12 -14.59 -33.60
C VAL A 569 5.97 -13.44 -32.61
N ILE A 570 5.01 -13.55 -31.69
CA ILE A 570 4.64 -12.47 -30.76
C ILE A 570 4.27 -13.11 -29.42
N ASP A 571 5.29 -13.54 -28.66
CA ASP A 571 5.22 -13.95 -27.25
C ASP A 571 6.64 -13.88 -26.62
N SER A 572 6.84 -14.37 -25.38
CA SER A 572 8.14 -14.27 -24.67
C SER A 572 9.31 -14.97 -25.35
N SER A 573 9.08 -15.83 -26.35
CA SER A 573 10.12 -16.43 -27.19
C SER A 573 11.05 -15.42 -27.87
N ILE A 574 10.57 -14.19 -28.15
CA ILE A 574 11.29 -13.25 -29.02
C ILE A 574 12.37 -12.42 -28.32
N TYR A 575 12.44 -12.39 -27.00
CA TYR A 575 13.49 -11.63 -26.32
C TYR A 575 14.87 -12.27 -26.61
N PRO A 576 15.93 -11.50 -26.89
CA PRO A 576 17.28 -12.07 -27.03
C PRO A 576 18.00 -12.24 -25.69
N ILE A 577 17.53 -11.55 -24.65
CA ILE A 577 18.08 -11.51 -23.30
C ILE A 577 16.92 -11.80 -22.32
N GLN A 578 17.18 -12.57 -21.25
CA GLN A 578 16.23 -12.69 -20.13
C GLN A 578 16.31 -11.42 -19.28
N PHE A 579 15.16 -10.91 -18.84
CA PHE A 579 15.07 -9.67 -18.06
C PHE A 579 15.02 -9.95 -16.55
N ALA A 580 15.49 -8.97 -15.76
CA ALA A 580 15.15 -8.82 -14.35
C ALA A 580 13.69 -8.35 -14.18
N ALA A 581 12.74 -9.19 -14.60
CA ALA A 581 11.34 -8.86 -14.71
C ALA A 581 10.42 -10.09 -14.68
N HIS A 582 9.28 -9.95 -13.99
CA HIS A 582 8.18 -10.88 -14.14
C HIS A 582 7.53 -10.71 -15.51
N LEU A 583 7.77 -11.67 -16.41
CA LEU A 583 7.58 -11.53 -17.87
C LEU A 583 6.18 -11.08 -18.35
N MET A 584 5.15 -11.09 -17.51
CA MET A 584 3.84 -10.52 -17.86
C MET A 584 3.94 -9.08 -18.36
N ALA A 585 4.52 -8.18 -17.57
CA ALA A 585 4.54 -6.75 -17.90
C ALA A 585 5.22 -6.44 -19.26
N PRO A 586 6.46 -6.89 -19.53
CA PRO A 586 7.08 -6.68 -20.84
C PRO A 586 6.36 -7.42 -21.98
N THR A 587 5.69 -8.55 -21.73
CA THR A 587 4.94 -9.26 -22.80
C THR A 587 3.64 -8.54 -23.16
N TYR A 588 2.95 -7.91 -22.19
CA TYR A 588 1.80 -7.05 -22.48
C TYR A 588 2.21 -5.82 -23.29
N GLY A 589 3.28 -5.12 -22.89
CA GLY A 589 3.81 -3.98 -23.65
C GLY A 589 4.27 -4.36 -25.05
N MET A 590 4.98 -5.47 -25.19
CA MET A 590 5.44 -5.99 -26.48
C MET A 590 4.25 -6.33 -27.40
N ALA A 591 3.18 -6.95 -26.88
CA ALA A 591 1.99 -7.25 -27.68
C ALA A 591 1.17 -5.99 -28.07
N GLU A 592 1.12 -4.96 -27.21
CA GLU A 592 0.54 -3.66 -27.53
C GLU A 592 1.33 -2.92 -28.62
N GLN A 593 2.67 -3.02 -28.60
CA GLN A 593 3.54 -2.46 -29.64
C GLN A 593 3.41 -3.25 -30.95
N ALA A 594 3.41 -4.58 -30.88
CA ALA A 594 3.21 -5.46 -32.04
C ALA A 594 1.88 -5.23 -32.75
N ALA A 595 0.77 -5.07 -31.99
CA ALA A 595 -0.53 -4.71 -32.56
C ALA A 595 -0.49 -3.35 -33.30
N SER A 596 0.33 -2.42 -32.81
CA SER A 596 0.52 -1.10 -33.42
C SER A 596 1.33 -1.19 -34.72
N ILE A 597 2.38 -2.01 -34.77
CA ILE A 597 3.17 -2.32 -35.98
C ILE A 597 2.30 -2.99 -37.06
N ILE A 598 1.50 -3.99 -36.70
CA ILE A 598 0.62 -4.70 -37.66
C ILE A 598 -0.45 -3.73 -38.22
N ARG A 599 -1.07 -2.91 -37.37
CA ARG A 599 -2.07 -1.91 -37.83
C ARG A 599 -1.45 -0.79 -38.66
N ALA A 600 -0.18 -0.44 -38.45
CA ALA A 600 0.51 0.48 -39.36
C ALA A 600 0.63 -0.10 -40.76
N GLN A 601 1.03 -1.37 -40.88
CA GLN A 601 1.19 -2.06 -42.17
C GLN A 601 -0.13 -2.20 -42.96
N TYR A 602 -1.25 -2.49 -42.29
CA TYR A 602 -2.52 -2.81 -42.96
C TYR A 602 -3.58 -1.71 -42.96
N ASN A 603 -3.52 -0.77 -42.01
CA ASN A 603 -4.56 0.25 -41.82
C ASN A 603 -4.02 1.69 -41.99
N GLY A 604 -2.73 1.86 -42.32
CA GLY A 604 -2.13 3.15 -42.67
C GLY A 604 -1.93 4.12 -41.51
N VAL A 605 -2.04 3.65 -40.26
CA VAL A 605 -1.80 4.45 -39.05
C VAL A 605 -0.33 4.34 -38.65
N PRO A 606 0.54 5.33 -38.89
CA PRO A 606 1.97 5.19 -38.60
C PRO A 606 2.23 4.89 -37.11
N PRO A 607 3.31 4.14 -36.78
CA PRO A 607 3.67 3.87 -35.40
C PRO A 607 4.01 5.17 -34.66
N PRO A 608 3.82 5.23 -33.33
CA PRO A 608 4.08 6.44 -32.55
C PRO A 608 5.58 6.80 -32.60
N ALA A 609 5.90 7.90 -33.26
CA ALA A 609 7.26 8.40 -33.37
C ALA A 609 7.73 9.02 -32.04
N SER A 610 8.83 8.51 -31.49
CA SER A 610 9.43 9.01 -30.26
C SER A 610 10.10 10.38 -30.47
N THR A 611 9.45 11.45 -30.02
CA THR A 611 10.04 12.80 -29.99
C THR A 611 11.07 12.93 -28.88
N VAL A 612 12.32 12.49 -29.15
CA VAL A 612 13.43 12.59 -28.20
C VAL A 612 13.84 14.06 -28.01
N SER A 613 13.48 14.64 -26.87
CA SER A 613 13.92 15.98 -26.48
C SER A 613 15.32 15.93 -25.86
N THR A 614 16.35 16.20 -26.67
CA THR A 614 17.74 16.26 -26.19
C THR A 614 18.04 17.60 -25.51
N SER A 615 17.64 17.75 -24.24
CA SER A 615 17.97 18.92 -23.42
C SER A 615 19.38 18.79 -22.81
N ALA A 616 20.36 19.47 -23.41
CA ALA A 616 21.68 19.67 -22.80
C ALA A 616 21.61 20.66 -21.62
N PRO A 617 22.46 20.53 -20.58
CA PRO A 617 22.40 21.39 -19.39
C PRO A 617 22.89 22.82 -19.67
N GLY A 618 21.97 23.79 -19.70
CA GLY A 618 22.26 25.22 -19.84
C GLY A 618 22.31 25.94 -18.49
N SER A 619 23.31 26.79 -18.29
CA SER A 619 23.51 27.57 -17.05
C SER A 619 22.44 28.63 -16.82
N ALA A 620 21.88 28.71 -15.61
CA ALA A 620 20.96 29.78 -15.22
C ALA A 620 21.72 31.09 -14.88
N THR A 621 21.26 32.21 -15.45
CA THR A 621 21.72 33.56 -15.12
C THR A 621 20.52 34.47 -14.86
N GLN A 622 20.59 35.31 -13.83
CA GLN A 622 19.50 36.21 -13.42
C GLN A 622 19.40 37.46 -14.32
N THR A 623 18.18 37.92 -14.58
CA THR A 623 17.84 39.33 -14.93
C THR A 623 16.42 39.67 -14.42
N THR A 624 16.10 40.97 -14.29
CA THR A 624 15.05 41.46 -13.38
C THR A 624 14.11 42.53 -13.96
N ALA A 625 12.79 42.35 -13.77
CA ALA A 625 11.75 43.42 -13.74
C ALA A 625 11.61 44.30 -15.02
N PRO A 626 10.72 45.33 -15.07
CA PRO A 626 9.49 45.66 -14.32
C PRO A 626 8.22 45.40 -15.19
N GLY A 627 6.96 45.73 -14.85
CA GLY A 627 6.32 46.42 -13.71
C GLY A 627 5.44 47.60 -14.20
N SER A 628 4.13 47.60 -13.87
CA SER A 628 3.17 48.70 -14.18
C SER A 628 1.96 48.68 -13.22
N SER A 629 1.16 49.74 -13.15
CA SER A 629 0.35 50.11 -11.96
C SER A 629 -0.88 51.00 -12.22
N ASN A 630 -1.72 51.16 -11.18
CA ASN A 630 -2.74 52.23 -10.96
C ASN A 630 -4.08 52.08 -11.73
N ASN A 631 -5.23 52.64 -11.30
CA ASN A 631 -5.53 53.52 -10.16
C ASN A 631 -7.04 53.47 -9.76
N GLY A 632 -7.45 54.07 -8.62
CA GLY A 632 -8.80 54.70 -8.54
C GLY A 632 -9.61 54.68 -7.23
N ASN A 633 -9.36 55.65 -6.33
CA ASN A 633 -10.28 56.31 -5.37
C ASN A 633 -11.19 55.51 -4.38
N GLY A 634 -11.57 56.19 -3.30
CA GLY A 634 -12.57 55.75 -2.31
C GLY A 634 -13.27 56.93 -1.63
N SER A 635 -14.05 56.66 -0.58
CA SER A 635 -14.73 57.68 0.23
C SER A 635 -14.93 57.22 1.68
N ASN A 636 -14.96 58.17 2.63
CA ASN A 636 -15.15 57.88 4.05
C ASN A 636 -16.64 57.81 4.42
N GLY A 637 -17.02 56.74 5.11
CA GLY A 637 -18.26 56.62 5.88
C GLY A 637 -17.96 55.87 7.17
N ALA A 638 -18.61 56.25 8.28
CA ALA A 638 -18.42 55.56 9.56
C ALA A 638 -19.06 54.17 9.50
N VAL A 639 -18.26 53.11 9.68
CA VAL A 639 -18.71 51.73 9.67
C VAL A 639 -18.47 51.10 11.04
N GLU A 640 -19.57 50.71 11.67
CA GLU A 640 -19.62 49.83 12.83
C GLU A 640 -18.91 48.50 12.49
N ILE A 641 -17.85 48.14 13.23
CA ILE A 641 -16.95 47.05 12.83
C ILE A 641 -17.66 45.70 12.99
N GLN A 642 -18.18 45.17 11.88
CA GLN A 642 -18.64 43.79 11.81
C GLN A 642 -17.46 42.81 11.89
N ILE A 643 -17.28 42.19 13.06
CA ILE A 643 -16.17 41.27 13.39
C ILE A 643 -16.20 39.96 12.56
N HIS A 644 -17.18 39.76 11.68
CA HIS A 644 -17.41 38.53 10.91
C HIS A 644 -16.85 38.52 9.47
N ALA A 645 -16.10 39.55 9.05
CA ALA A 645 -15.46 39.59 7.73
C ALA A 645 -13.92 39.41 7.75
N ALA A 646 -13.29 39.32 8.93
CA ALA A 646 -11.83 39.47 9.09
C ALA A 646 -11.04 38.16 9.30
N TRP A 647 -11.71 37.03 9.55
CA TRP A 647 -11.09 35.79 10.05
C TRP A 647 -10.14 35.09 9.06
N VAL A 648 -10.32 35.30 7.76
CA VAL A 648 -9.43 34.76 6.71
C VAL A 648 -8.08 35.50 6.66
N ALA A 649 -8.01 36.74 7.17
CA ALA A 649 -6.83 37.61 7.04
C ALA A 649 -5.82 37.51 8.20
N LEU A 650 -6.16 36.85 9.31
CA LEU A 650 -5.28 36.75 10.49
C LEU A 650 -4.38 35.50 10.46
N PRO A 651 -3.16 35.58 11.04
CA PRO A 651 -2.33 34.41 11.31
C PRO A 651 -2.98 33.41 12.28
N LEU A 652 -2.67 32.12 12.11
CA LEU A 652 -3.21 31.03 12.92
C LEU A 652 -2.78 31.13 14.39
N ARG A 653 -3.73 30.81 15.28
CA ARG A 653 -3.58 30.65 16.72
C ARG A 653 -3.94 29.20 17.07
N LEU A 654 -2.94 28.41 17.45
CA LEU A 654 -3.06 26.97 17.71
C LEU A 654 -2.87 26.69 19.21
N LEU A 655 -3.63 25.76 19.78
CA LEU A 655 -3.58 25.38 21.20
C LEU A 655 -3.41 23.86 21.39
N SER A 656 -2.46 23.46 22.23
CA SER A 656 -2.19 22.05 22.58
C SER A 656 -2.22 21.83 24.09
N PHE A 657 -2.90 20.77 24.53
CA PHE A 657 -2.96 20.33 25.92
C PHE A 657 -2.27 18.97 26.13
N ASP A 658 -1.30 18.94 27.05
CA ASP A 658 -0.54 17.72 27.38
C ASP A 658 -1.29 16.78 28.32
N GLY A 659 -1.07 15.47 28.13
CA GLY A 659 -1.67 14.39 28.91
C GLY A 659 -0.90 13.92 30.15
N GLY A 660 -0.07 14.77 30.77
CA GLY A 660 0.95 14.37 31.78
C GLY A 660 0.46 13.59 33.02
N GLY A 661 -0.84 13.54 33.29
CA GLY A 661 -1.44 12.77 34.38
C GLY A 661 -1.29 13.44 35.75
N ILE A 662 -2.43 13.73 36.39
CA ILE A 662 -2.56 14.74 37.46
C ILE A 662 -2.33 16.16 36.90
N ARG A 663 -2.94 17.15 37.56
CA ARG A 663 -2.73 18.60 37.40
C ARG A 663 -3.36 19.16 36.13
N GLY A 664 -4.30 18.47 35.49
CA GLY A 664 -5.03 18.98 34.31
C GLY A 664 -5.75 20.30 34.60
N LEU A 665 -6.22 20.48 35.85
CA LEU A 665 -6.74 21.75 36.36
C LEU A 665 -5.75 22.91 36.19
N SER A 666 -4.44 22.69 36.34
CA SER A 666 -3.44 23.76 36.20
C SER A 666 -3.32 24.28 34.77
N SER A 667 -3.50 23.43 33.75
CA SER A 667 -3.58 23.85 32.35
C SER A 667 -4.82 24.74 32.10
N LEU A 668 -5.96 24.39 32.69
CA LEU A 668 -7.18 25.21 32.63
C LEU A 668 -7.03 26.54 33.39
N TYR A 669 -6.39 26.56 34.56
CA TYR A 669 -6.09 27.80 35.29
C TYR A 669 -5.09 28.69 34.55
N ILE A 670 -4.07 28.13 33.88
CA ILE A 670 -3.16 28.89 33.00
C ILE A 670 -3.95 29.51 31.83
N LEU A 671 -4.81 28.72 31.16
CA LEU A 671 -5.66 29.22 30.09
C LEU A 671 -6.56 30.36 30.59
N ARG A 672 -7.15 30.23 31.78
CA ARG A 672 -8.01 31.27 32.37
C ARG A 672 -7.24 32.57 32.59
N GLU A 673 -6.06 32.53 33.20
CA GLU A 673 -5.21 33.71 33.41
C GLU A 673 -4.76 34.33 32.06
N PHE A 674 -4.53 33.52 31.02
CA PHE A 674 -4.25 34.00 29.66
C PHE A 674 -5.48 34.68 29.03
N MET A 675 -6.65 34.05 29.07
CA MET A 675 -7.90 34.61 28.52
C MET A 675 -8.39 35.85 29.29
N GLN A 676 -8.06 35.99 30.57
CA GLN A 676 -8.26 37.23 31.33
C GLN A 676 -7.38 38.39 30.81
N ARG A 677 -6.14 38.14 30.38
CA ARG A 677 -5.28 39.16 29.77
C ARG A 677 -5.75 39.52 28.36
N VAL A 678 -6.19 38.53 27.57
CA VAL A 678 -6.89 38.72 26.29
C VAL A 678 -8.11 39.64 26.48
N LYS A 679 -8.96 39.36 27.48
CA LYS A 679 -10.14 40.18 27.84
C LYS A 679 -9.79 41.65 28.13
N LEU A 680 -8.80 41.87 29.00
CA LEU A 680 -8.36 43.20 29.38
C LEU A 680 -7.83 43.99 28.17
N ARG A 681 -7.21 43.30 27.20
CA ARG A 681 -6.66 43.89 25.99
C ARG A 681 -7.68 44.12 24.87
N THR A 682 -8.78 43.36 24.82
CA THR A 682 -9.92 43.62 23.91
C THR A 682 -10.96 44.59 24.49
N GLY A 683 -10.87 44.93 25.79
CA GLY A 683 -11.89 45.73 26.48
C GLY A 683 -13.19 44.98 26.75
N GLY A 684 -13.18 43.63 26.65
CA GLY A 684 -14.38 42.81 26.81
C GLY A 684 -14.95 42.81 28.23
N THR A 685 -16.27 42.84 28.35
CA THR A 685 -16.99 42.75 29.64
C THR A 685 -17.11 41.32 30.16
N GLU A 686 -17.11 40.33 29.27
CA GLU A 686 -17.34 38.89 29.56
C GLU A 686 -16.03 38.10 29.41
N MET A 687 -15.97 36.82 29.79
CA MET A 687 -14.74 36.02 29.62
C MET A 687 -14.64 35.54 28.17
N PRO A 688 -13.60 35.89 27.40
CA PRO A 688 -13.47 35.43 26.02
C PRO A 688 -13.24 33.93 25.93
N LEU A 689 -13.66 33.37 24.80
CA LEU A 689 -14.02 31.97 24.65
C LEU A 689 -12.97 31.30 23.77
N PRO A 690 -12.26 30.23 24.21
CA PRO A 690 -11.14 29.70 23.44
C PRO A 690 -11.50 29.29 22.01
N CYS A 691 -12.70 28.74 21.78
CA CYS A 691 -13.22 28.42 20.45
C CYS A 691 -13.46 29.63 19.52
N ASP A 692 -13.57 30.83 20.08
CA ASP A 692 -13.82 32.08 19.35
C ASP A 692 -12.53 32.87 19.11
N TYR A 693 -11.37 32.30 19.46
CA TYR A 693 -10.06 32.95 19.30
C TYR A 693 -8.92 32.01 18.85
N PHE A 694 -9.02 30.71 19.08
CA PHE A 694 -8.08 29.72 18.53
C PHE A 694 -8.66 29.11 17.24
N ASP A 695 -7.84 29.02 16.21
CA ASP A 695 -8.20 28.40 14.93
C ASP A 695 -8.20 26.87 15.04
N MET A 696 -7.38 26.31 15.95
CA MET A 696 -7.36 24.88 16.25
C MET A 696 -6.94 24.58 17.69
N ILE A 697 -7.57 23.58 18.31
CA ILE A 697 -7.26 23.09 19.67
C ILE A 697 -7.12 21.56 19.68
N CYS A 698 -6.16 21.00 20.41
CA CYS A 698 -6.00 19.55 20.58
C CYS A 698 -5.57 19.12 21.99
N GLY A 699 -5.65 17.82 22.28
CA GLY A 699 -4.99 17.23 23.45
C GLY A 699 -4.94 15.69 23.46
N THR A 700 -4.33 15.11 24.49
CA THR A 700 -4.30 13.66 24.75
C THR A 700 -4.38 13.32 26.26
N SER A 701 -4.76 12.10 26.63
CA SER A 701 -5.04 11.72 28.03
C SER A 701 -5.85 12.79 28.78
N THR A 702 -5.44 13.16 29.99
CA THR A 702 -6.03 14.21 30.83
C THR A 702 -5.93 15.65 30.29
N GLY A 703 -5.34 15.85 29.11
CA GLY A 703 -5.36 17.10 28.32
C GLY A 703 -6.17 16.99 27.02
N GLY A 704 -6.40 15.76 26.51
CA GLY A 704 -7.40 15.49 25.47
C GLY A 704 -8.81 15.72 26.03
N GLU A 705 -8.90 15.57 27.34
CA GLU A 705 -9.90 16.10 28.22
C GLU A 705 -9.89 17.66 28.32
N THR A 706 -9.68 18.43 27.22
CA THR A 706 -9.64 19.93 27.26
C THR A 706 -10.16 20.75 26.01
N PRO A 707 -10.98 20.23 25.03
CA PRO A 707 -12.11 20.85 24.18
C PRO A 707 -13.63 21.34 24.49
N TYR A 708 -14.69 20.50 24.73
CA TYR A 708 -16.19 20.52 24.42
C TYR A 708 -16.99 21.65 25.01
N LEU A 709 -16.36 22.27 25.96
CA LEU A 709 -16.95 23.12 26.93
C LEU A 709 -16.27 24.47 26.73
N TYR A 710 -16.43 25.06 25.53
CA TYR A 710 -15.97 26.42 25.18
C TYR A 710 -17.07 27.26 24.48
N GLY A 711 -17.34 28.51 24.96
CA GLY A 711 -18.38 29.49 24.51
C GLY A 711 -19.18 30.29 25.62
N ASP A 712 -20.15 31.16 25.29
CA ASP A 712 -20.72 32.23 26.20
C ASP A 712 -21.93 31.85 27.14
N PRO A 713 -22.31 32.70 28.16
CA PRO A 713 -23.35 32.43 29.18
C PRO A 713 -24.60 33.39 29.18
N LYS A 714 -25.33 33.43 30.32
CA LYS A 714 -26.43 34.36 30.77
C LYS A 714 -27.91 34.06 30.48
N ILE A 715 -28.70 34.06 31.57
CA ILE A 715 -30.10 34.54 31.62
C ILE A 715 -30.23 35.50 32.82
N PRO A 716 -30.72 36.74 32.65
CA PRO A 716 -30.98 37.64 33.77
C PRO A 716 -32.39 37.42 34.37
N GLY A 717 -32.45 36.84 35.58
CA GLY A 717 -33.48 37.09 36.60
C GLY A 717 -34.94 36.72 36.31
N ALA A 718 -35.33 35.47 36.60
CA ALA A 718 -36.71 35.14 37.03
C ALA A 718 -36.82 33.76 37.71
N LEU A 719 -36.79 33.73 39.06
CA LEU A 719 -37.64 32.93 39.98
C LEU A 719 -37.07 33.01 41.40
N GLY A 720 -37.95 32.98 42.42
CA GLY A 720 -37.62 33.46 43.76
C GLY A 720 -37.64 32.42 44.89
N SER A 721 -36.99 32.82 45.99
CA SER A 721 -37.34 32.49 47.39
C SER A 721 -37.57 31.01 47.79
N ALA A 722 -36.49 30.43 48.35
CA ALA A 722 -36.49 29.70 49.64
C ALA A 722 -37.16 28.30 49.72
N PRO A 723 -36.91 27.51 50.79
CA PRO A 723 -36.05 27.75 51.95
C PRO A 723 -34.89 26.76 52.14
N VAL A 724 -33.98 27.12 53.05
CA VAL A 724 -32.95 26.22 53.59
C VAL A 724 -33.56 25.31 54.67
N LEU A 725 -33.32 24.01 54.56
CA LEU A 725 -33.38 23.02 55.64
C LEU A 725 -32.15 22.10 55.49
N GLY A 726 -31.49 21.63 56.54
CA GLY A 726 -31.74 21.82 57.97
C GLY A 726 -31.18 20.61 58.73
N THR A 727 -30.01 20.75 59.35
CA THR A 727 -29.32 19.61 59.99
C THR A 727 -29.95 19.23 61.32
N SER A 728 -30.50 18.01 61.46
CA SER A 728 -30.20 17.11 62.60
C SER A 728 -30.97 15.78 62.60
N ALA A 729 -30.32 14.77 63.18
CA ALA A 729 -30.86 13.63 63.93
C ALA A 729 -32.12 12.87 63.46
N LEU A 730 -31.90 11.59 63.09
CA LEU A 730 -32.63 10.48 63.72
C LEU A 730 -31.65 9.32 64.00
N ARG A 731 -31.97 8.46 64.98
CA ARG A 731 -31.08 7.40 65.49
C ARG A 731 -31.69 6.01 65.35
N SER A 732 -30.77 5.03 65.37
CA SER A 732 -30.90 3.69 65.98
C SER A 732 -31.50 2.53 65.15
N ASN A 733 -30.84 1.38 65.34
CA ASN A 733 -31.30 -0.01 65.24
C ASN A 733 -31.77 -0.54 63.86
N GLY A 734 -31.19 -1.61 63.32
CA GLY A 734 -30.04 -2.40 63.80
C GLY A 734 -29.82 -3.70 63.01
N SER A 735 -28.73 -4.41 63.34
CA SER A 735 -28.39 -5.82 62.98
C SER A 735 -28.51 -6.27 61.51
N GLY A 736 -27.46 -6.77 60.84
CA GLY A 736 -26.08 -7.00 61.30
C GLY A 736 -25.32 -7.93 60.34
N LEU A 737 -24.15 -8.43 60.77
CA LEU A 737 -23.28 -9.43 60.09
C LEU A 737 -22.77 -8.96 58.70
N LEU A 738 -21.48 -8.67 58.49
CA LEU A 738 -20.29 -9.38 58.98
C LEU A 738 -19.21 -8.44 59.56
N ALA A 739 -18.36 -9.00 60.42
CA ALA A 739 -17.31 -8.28 61.12
C ALA A 739 -15.93 -8.40 60.43
N GLU A 740 -15.14 -7.34 60.62
CA GLU A 740 -13.67 -7.30 60.70
C GLU A 740 -12.83 -8.15 59.73
N HIS A 741 -12.16 -7.45 58.80
CA HIS A 741 -10.71 -7.60 58.66
C HIS A 741 -10.03 -6.27 58.32
N SER A 742 -8.85 -6.03 58.93
CA SER A 742 -7.85 -5.03 58.53
C SER A 742 -8.29 -3.56 58.37
N ARG A 743 -8.39 -2.84 59.50
CA ARG A 743 -8.30 -1.36 59.51
C ARG A 743 -6.84 -0.92 59.26
N ALA A 744 -6.36 -1.05 58.02
CA ALA A 744 -5.03 -0.62 57.57
C ALA A 744 -5.05 -0.23 56.07
N LEU A 745 -4.03 0.51 55.62
CA LEU A 745 -3.94 1.16 54.30
C LEU A 745 -5.05 2.19 54.01
N HIS A 746 -5.13 3.19 54.88
CA HIS A 746 -5.64 4.50 54.48
C HIS A 746 -4.50 5.29 53.80
N GLU A 747 -4.22 5.05 52.50
CA GLU A 747 -3.39 5.98 51.71
C GLU A 747 -3.40 5.76 50.17
N HIS A 748 -3.13 6.87 49.48
CA HIS A 748 -2.56 7.05 48.13
C HIS A 748 -3.30 6.65 46.82
N PHE A 749 -3.36 7.67 45.94
CA PHE A 749 -3.50 7.70 44.47
C PHE A 749 -4.80 7.14 43.84
N ARG A 750 -5.59 8.07 43.27
CA ARG A 750 -6.88 7.87 42.56
C ARG A 750 -7.08 8.91 41.45
N VAL A 751 -7.12 8.46 40.19
CA VAL A 751 -6.77 9.09 38.88
C VAL A 751 -7.42 10.47 38.51
N SER A 752 -7.25 11.00 37.30
CA SER A 752 -7.96 12.18 36.75
C SER A 752 -8.60 11.78 35.41
N TYR A 753 -9.81 12.27 35.07
CA TYR A 753 -10.56 11.81 33.89
C TYR A 753 -11.74 12.73 33.51
N LEU A 754 -12.09 12.59 32.24
CA LEU A 754 -13.00 13.36 31.39
C LEU A 754 -12.58 14.79 31.20
N ILE A 755 -13.17 15.35 30.13
CA ILE A 755 -13.21 16.75 29.80
C ILE A 755 -13.96 16.93 28.44
N LEU A 756 -13.27 17.19 27.31
CA LEU A 756 -13.65 18.31 26.40
C LEU A 756 -13.21 17.99 24.85
N GLN A 757 -14.05 18.13 23.75
CA GLN A 757 -13.87 18.57 22.27
C GLN A 757 -14.88 19.71 21.78
N SER A 758 -14.55 20.98 21.38
CA SER A 758 -15.55 22.08 21.03
C SER A 758 -15.62 22.64 19.58
N THR A 759 -16.80 22.76 18.98
CA THR A 759 -17.04 23.56 17.74
C THR A 759 -18.46 24.17 17.67
N ARG A 760 -18.68 25.22 16.86
CA ARG A 760 -20.03 25.68 16.46
C ARG A 760 -20.68 24.68 15.50
N SER A 761 -21.21 23.59 16.06
CA SER A 761 -21.73 22.45 15.33
C SER A 761 -23.01 22.75 14.55
N GLN A 762 -22.94 22.69 13.22
CA GLN A 762 -24.11 22.30 12.41
C GLN A 762 -24.33 20.80 12.61
N LEU A 763 -25.24 20.44 13.53
CA LEU A 763 -25.69 19.06 13.73
C LEU A 763 -26.70 18.70 12.64
N ARG A 764 -26.48 17.60 11.92
CA ARG A 764 -27.43 17.07 10.94
C ARG A 764 -28.45 16.17 11.64
N VAL A 765 -29.71 16.57 11.61
CA VAL A 765 -30.84 15.65 11.84
C VAL A 765 -31.21 14.99 10.51
N ARG A 766 -31.59 13.71 10.52
CA ARG A 766 -32.10 13.00 9.33
C ARG A 766 -33.59 12.65 9.47
N GLU A 767 -34.40 13.68 9.68
CA GLU A 767 -35.87 13.64 9.70
C GLU A 767 -36.43 14.67 8.68
N PRO A 768 -37.67 14.54 8.16
CA PRO A 768 -38.04 15.11 6.86
C PRO A 768 -38.28 16.63 6.76
N SER A 769 -38.13 17.42 7.82
CA SER A 769 -38.61 18.82 7.82
C SER A 769 -37.82 19.84 8.66
N GLY A 770 -36.74 20.38 8.08
CA GLY A 770 -36.20 21.71 8.40
C GLY A 770 -34.99 21.77 9.35
N ASP A 771 -34.00 22.58 8.97
CA ASP A 771 -32.83 22.91 9.81
C ASP A 771 -33.21 23.86 10.96
N PHE A 772 -32.85 23.48 12.19
CA PHE A 772 -32.74 24.41 13.33
C PHE A 772 -31.28 24.46 13.83
N ARG A 773 -30.86 25.62 14.35
CA ARG A 773 -29.45 25.95 14.62
C ARG A 773 -29.27 26.44 16.06
N VAL A 774 -28.30 25.88 16.79
CA VAL A 774 -27.88 26.36 18.12
C VAL A 774 -26.35 26.21 18.24
N PRO A 775 -25.60 27.29 18.52
CA PRO A 775 -24.18 27.20 18.88
C PRO A 775 -23.93 26.40 20.17
N VAL A 776 -22.82 25.65 20.23
CA VAL A 776 -22.41 24.88 21.42
C VAL A 776 -21.33 25.63 22.18
N GLU A 777 -21.68 26.11 23.38
CA GLU A 777 -20.94 27.19 24.04
C GLU A 777 -20.89 27.02 25.59
N MET A 778 -19.72 27.21 26.25
CA MET A 778 -19.44 27.13 27.72
C MET A 778 -18.11 27.83 28.19
N SER A 779 -18.03 28.48 29.35
CA SER A 779 -16.83 29.24 29.78
C SER A 779 -15.66 28.41 30.39
N VAL A 780 -14.45 29.00 30.48
CA VAL A 780 -13.26 28.35 31.09
C VAL A 780 -13.46 28.05 32.60
N ASP A 781 -14.20 28.88 33.33
CA ASP A 781 -14.53 28.62 34.75
C ASP A 781 -15.59 27.50 34.91
N GLU A 782 -16.53 27.36 33.97
CA GLU A 782 -17.41 26.17 33.92
C GLU A 782 -16.61 24.89 33.60
N ALA A 783 -15.62 24.95 32.70
CA ALA A 783 -14.73 23.83 32.40
C ALA A 783 -13.96 23.35 33.63
N ILE A 784 -13.37 24.27 34.40
CA ILE A 784 -12.71 23.99 35.70
C ILE A 784 -13.71 23.31 36.67
N THR A 785 -14.92 23.88 36.78
CA THR A 785 -15.97 23.39 37.69
C THR A 785 -16.40 21.96 37.35
N LEU A 786 -16.58 21.65 36.06
CA LEU A 786 -17.00 20.32 35.63
C LEU A 786 -15.86 19.30 35.73
N TYR A 787 -14.61 19.66 35.39
CA TYR A 787 -13.44 18.79 35.60
C TYR A 787 -13.31 18.37 37.07
N ALA A 788 -13.49 19.32 38.00
CA ALA A 788 -13.44 19.06 39.44
C ALA A 788 -14.51 18.06 39.92
N ARG A 789 -15.78 18.32 39.59
CA ARG A 789 -16.94 17.45 39.91
C ARG A 789 -16.77 16.01 39.40
N LEU A 790 -16.01 15.87 38.32
CA LEU A 790 -15.90 14.63 37.56
C LEU A 790 -14.72 13.78 38.01
N SER A 791 -13.59 14.43 38.29
CA SER A 791 -12.51 13.86 39.09
C SER A 791 -13.04 13.37 40.45
N GLU A 792 -13.90 14.13 41.15
CA GLU A 792 -14.60 13.63 42.35
C GLU A 792 -15.40 12.34 42.07
N THR A 793 -16.29 12.39 41.08
CA THR A 793 -17.24 11.31 40.74
C THR A 793 -16.53 9.97 40.50
N ILE A 794 -15.42 10.02 39.76
CA ILE A 794 -14.74 8.82 39.26
C ILE A 794 -13.71 8.30 40.26
N PHE A 795 -13.03 9.20 40.99
CA PHE A 795 -11.90 8.86 41.85
C PHE A 795 -12.26 8.76 43.33
N GLY A 796 -13.45 9.22 43.70
CA GLY A 796 -14.09 8.89 44.97
C GLY A 796 -14.25 7.39 45.24
N ARG A 797 -14.21 6.52 44.21
CA ARG A 797 -14.53 5.07 44.31
C ARG A 797 -13.46 4.18 43.63
N LYS A 798 -12.50 3.68 44.41
CA LYS A 798 -11.43 2.75 43.97
C LYS A 798 -11.89 1.28 44.04
N LYS A 799 -11.55 0.43 43.06
CA LYS A 799 -11.85 -1.02 43.13
C LYS A 799 -11.09 -1.69 44.29
N GLY A 800 -11.69 -2.72 44.89
CA GLY A 800 -11.05 -3.51 45.95
C GLY A 800 -9.85 -4.33 45.44
N PHE A 801 -8.89 -4.61 46.33
CA PHE A 801 -7.58 -5.20 45.97
C PHE A 801 -7.65 -6.54 45.20
N TRP A 802 -8.72 -7.32 45.38
CA TRP A 802 -8.94 -8.60 44.69
C TRP A 802 -9.28 -8.47 43.20
N PHE A 803 -9.67 -7.28 42.71
CA PHE A 803 -10.15 -7.06 41.34
C PHE A 803 -9.08 -6.49 40.38
N LEU A 804 -7.79 -6.57 40.74
CA LEU A 804 -6.68 -5.96 40.00
C LEU A 804 -6.42 -6.50 38.57
N LYS A 805 -7.13 -7.53 38.12
CA LYS A 805 -7.13 -7.97 36.70
C LYS A 805 -7.89 -7.03 35.75
N GLU A 806 -8.52 -5.97 36.26
CA GLU A 806 -9.46 -5.14 35.50
C GLU A 806 -9.21 -3.61 35.54
N GLY A 807 -7.98 -3.18 35.82
CA GLY A 807 -7.67 -1.77 36.06
C GLY A 807 -8.14 -1.27 37.44
N MET A 808 -7.57 -0.16 37.90
CA MET A 808 -7.81 0.35 39.27
C MET A 808 -9.19 1.01 39.48
N TYR A 809 -9.83 1.50 38.41
CA TYR A 809 -11.10 2.25 38.44
C TYR A 809 -12.15 1.60 37.52
N SER A 810 -13.43 1.95 37.69
CA SER A 810 -14.52 1.31 36.93
C SER A 810 -14.80 2.05 35.63
N ALA A 811 -14.58 1.37 34.50
CA ALA A 811 -14.92 1.87 33.17
C ALA A 811 -16.43 2.15 32.95
N GLN A 812 -17.31 1.56 33.77
CA GLN A 812 -18.76 1.81 33.71
C GLN A 812 -19.17 3.05 34.51
N ALA A 813 -18.59 3.27 35.70
CA ALA A 813 -18.82 4.51 36.46
C ALA A 813 -18.35 5.74 35.67
N LEU A 814 -17.32 5.53 34.86
CA LEU A 814 -16.74 6.42 33.87
C LEU A 814 -17.74 6.82 32.79
N GLU A 815 -18.22 5.85 32.03
CA GLU A 815 -19.24 5.97 30.97
C GLU A 815 -20.52 6.61 31.51
N HIS A 816 -20.99 6.19 32.69
CA HIS A 816 -22.15 6.78 33.36
C HIS A 816 -21.95 8.28 33.64
N ALA A 817 -20.74 8.68 34.05
CA ALA A 817 -20.44 10.08 34.30
C ALA A 817 -20.34 10.91 33.01
N VAL A 818 -19.75 10.37 31.93
CA VAL A 818 -19.73 11.07 30.62
C VAL A 818 -21.16 11.24 30.10
N THR A 819 -21.92 10.14 30.03
CA THR A 819 -23.24 10.11 29.41
C THR A 819 -24.24 10.98 30.18
N LEU A 820 -24.13 11.04 31.52
CA LEU A 820 -24.93 11.96 32.31
C LEU A 820 -24.60 13.43 32.03
N ILE A 821 -23.32 13.81 31.96
CA ILE A 821 -22.91 15.21 31.73
C ILE A 821 -23.21 15.64 30.28
N ALA A 822 -22.89 14.80 29.29
CA ALA A 822 -23.20 15.04 27.89
C ALA A 822 -24.71 15.18 27.67
N GLY A 823 -25.52 14.30 28.27
CA GLY A 823 -26.97 14.37 28.18
C GLY A 823 -27.60 15.56 28.89
N GLN A 824 -27.07 15.95 30.05
CA GLN A 824 -27.50 17.16 30.77
C GLN A 824 -27.19 18.42 29.95
N ARG A 825 -25.98 18.56 29.38
CA ARG A 825 -25.65 19.72 28.54
C ARG A 825 -26.42 19.70 27.22
N ALA A 826 -26.62 18.54 26.60
CA ALA A 826 -27.45 18.37 25.40
C ALA A 826 -28.89 18.84 25.61
N HIS A 827 -29.51 18.48 26.74
CA HIS A 827 -30.86 18.92 27.09
C HIS A 827 -30.93 20.43 27.40
N VAL A 828 -29.98 20.96 28.19
CA VAL A 828 -29.91 22.40 28.51
C VAL A 828 -29.72 23.25 27.25
N LEU A 829 -28.86 22.81 26.32
CA LEU A 829 -28.61 23.47 25.03
C LEU A 829 -29.60 23.06 23.93
N LYS A 830 -30.63 22.25 24.24
CA LYS A 830 -31.69 21.80 23.32
C LYS A 830 -31.18 21.17 22.02
N TRP A 831 -30.14 20.34 22.11
CA TRP A 831 -29.60 19.60 20.97
C TRP A 831 -30.63 18.59 20.42
N PRO A 832 -30.56 18.24 19.11
CA PRO A 832 -31.46 17.26 18.50
C PRO A 832 -31.51 15.90 19.21
N GLU A 833 -30.40 15.45 19.78
CA GLU A 833 -30.28 14.21 20.55
C GLU A 833 -31.14 14.21 21.83
N ALA A 834 -31.56 15.40 22.30
CA ALA A 834 -32.44 15.62 23.44
C ALA A 834 -33.89 16.01 23.02
N ALA A 835 -34.22 15.99 21.72
CA ALA A 835 -35.54 16.36 21.23
C ALA A 835 -36.63 15.44 21.81
N GLY A 836 -37.71 16.03 22.33
CA GLY A 836 -38.81 15.32 22.99
C GLY A 836 -38.64 15.08 24.50
N ALA A 837 -37.49 15.40 25.08
CA ALA A 837 -37.28 15.28 26.53
C ALA A 837 -37.93 16.44 27.32
N ASN A 838 -38.72 16.12 28.35
CA ASN A 838 -39.45 17.11 29.16
C ASN A 838 -38.56 17.76 30.24
N LEU A 839 -38.98 18.92 30.79
CA LEU A 839 -38.29 19.63 31.88
C LEU A 839 -38.18 18.86 33.23
N GLN A 840 -38.69 17.62 33.29
CA GLN A 840 -38.57 16.70 34.44
C GLN A 840 -37.80 15.42 34.06
N THR A 841 -36.88 15.52 33.08
CA THR A 841 -36.03 14.41 32.60
C THR A 841 -35.26 13.75 33.75
N THR A 842 -35.29 12.41 33.82
CA THR A 842 -34.60 11.61 34.83
C THR A 842 -33.10 11.44 34.54
N GLU A 843 -32.33 11.04 35.56
CA GLU A 843 -30.89 10.72 35.39
C GLU A 843 -30.67 9.63 34.32
N GLN A 844 -31.58 8.67 34.20
CA GLN A 844 -31.50 7.61 33.21
C GLN A 844 -31.71 8.14 31.79
N GLU A 845 -32.73 8.98 31.58
CA GLU A 845 -32.98 9.60 30.28
C GLU A 845 -31.83 10.52 29.86
N TYR A 846 -31.22 11.28 30.78
CA TYR A 846 -30.00 12.03 30.48
C TYR A 846 -28.86 11.11 29.99
N ARG A 847 -28.59 9.97 30.65
CA ARG A 847 -27.56 9.04 30.16
C ARG A 847 -27.90 8.47 28.77
N GLU A 848 -29.16 8.16 28.50
CA GLU A 848 -29.59 7.69 27.17
C GLU A 848 -29.58 8.77 26.09
N ILE A 849 -29.66 10.06 26.44
CA ILE A 849 -29.35 11.18 25.53
C ILE A 849 -27.83 11.22 25.28
N GLY A 850 -27.02 11.24 26.35
CA GLY A 850 -25.56 11.35 26.25
C GLY A 850 -24.88 10.21 25.50
N LYS A 851 -25.49 9.01 25.47
CA LYS A 851 -25.06 7.88 24.64
C LYS A 851 -25.16 8.12 23.13
N ARG A 852 -26.02 9.05 22.69
CA ARG A 852 -26.28 9.40 21.29
C ARG A 852 -25.56 10.66 20.83
N VAL A 853 -24.97 11.42 21.75
CA VAL A 853 -24.26 12.68 21.45
C VAL A 853 -23.00 12.39 20.64
N MET A 854 -23.00 12.80 19.37
CA MET A 854 -21.90 12.60 18.44
C MET A 854 -20.75 13.59 18.68
N MET A 855 -19.52 13.17 18.37
CA MET A 855 -18.35 14.04 18.36
C MET A 855 -18.18 14.78 17.01
N ARG A 856 -18.82 14.32 15.92
CA ARG A 856 -18.73 14.97 14.61
C ARG A 856 -19.67 16.16 14.48
N GLY A 857 -19.12 17.30 14.06
CA GLY A 857 -19.83 18.49 13.63
C GLY A 857 -19.01 19.28 12.61
N VAL A 858 -19.71 20.06 11.78
CA VAL A 858 -19.11 21.06 10.87
C VAL A 858 -18.37 20.48 9.64
N ASN A 859 -18.59 21.14 8.50
CA ASN A 859 -17.83 21.00 7.25
C ASN A 859 -16.41 21.59 7.44
N PRO A 860 -15.32 20.94 6.96
CA PRO A 860 -13.96 21.48 7.09
C PRO A 860 -13.81 22.93 6.60
N THR A 861 -14.59 23.36 5.59
CA THR A 861 -14.52 24.72 5.03
C THR A 861 -15.21 25.82 5.86
N ALA A 862 -15.76 25.51 7.04
CA ALA A 862 -16.42 26.51 7.87
C ALA A 862 -15.43 27.28 8.78
N ASP A 863 -15.71 28.56 8.98
CA ASP A 863 -14.87 29.54 9.68
C ASP A 863 -15.00 29.46 11.21
N HIS A 864 -14.70 28.27 11.75
CA HIS A 864 -14.83 27.90 13.17
C HIS A 864 -13.59 27.12 13.62
N CYS A 865 -13.23 27.25 14.90
CA CYS A 865 -12.20 26.45 15.56
C CYS A 865 -12.31 24.95 15.21
N LYS A 866 -11.18 24.31 14.91
CA LYS A 866 -11.09 22.87 14.64
C LYS A 866 -10.58 22.15 15.89
N VAL A 867 -11.12 20.99 16.22
CA VAL A 867 -10.74 20.26 17.45
C VAL A 867 -10.54 18.76 17.20
N PHE A 868 -9.55 18.17 17.86
CA PHE A 868 -9.36 16.72 17.88
C PHE A 868 -8.65 16.25 19.16
N VAL A 869 -8.68 14.95 19.43
CA VAL A 869 -7.95 14.32 20.55
C VAL A 869 -7.15 13.12 20.08
N CYS A 870 -5.97 12.91 20.67
CA CYS A 870 -5.09 11.80 20.32
C CYS A 870 -5.31 10.60 21.25
N THR A 871 -5.65 9.45 20.69
CA THR A 871 -5.62 8.11 21.29
C THR A 871 -4.69 7.22 20.47
N VAL A 872 -4.53 5.94 20.82
CA VAL A 872 -3.76 4.97 20.04
C VAL A 872 -4.64 3.75 19.75
N ASN A 873 -4.71 3.38 18.47
CA ASN A 873 -5.31 2.12 18.04
C ASN A 873 -4.30 0.99 18.27
N THR A 874 -4.70 -0.07 18.98
CA THR A 874 -3.82 -1.22 19.28
C THR A 874 -3.35 -1.97 18.03
N MET A 875 -4.09 -1.88 16.90
CA MET A 875 -3.68 -2.43 15.59
C MET A 875 -2.52 -1.65 14.95
N ASN A 876 -2.25 -0.42 15.39
CA ASN A 876 -1.13 0.40 14.93
C ASN A 876 -0.58 1.24 16.09
N ALA A 877 0.08 0.57 17.03
CA ALA A 877 0.52 1.17 18.30
C ALA A 877 1.67 2.20 18.16
N ASP A 878 2.18 2.43 16.95
CA ASP A 878 3.24 3.38 16.62
C ASP A 878 2.71 4.70 16.00
N ALA A 879 1.43 4.76 15.61
CA ALA A 879 0.78 5.94 15.06
C ALA A 879 -0.30 6.53 15.99
N PRO A 880 -0.57 7.84 15.95
CA PRO A 880 -1.69 8.44 16.66
C PRO A 880 -3.00 8.12 15.92
N ALA A 881 -4.05 7.82 16.67
CA ALA A 881 -5.42 7.83 16.16
C ALA A 881 -6.09 9.14 16.61
N ASN A 882 -6.24 10.07 15.68
CA ASN A 882 -6.85 11.38 15.93
C ASN A 882 -8.37 11.26 15.83
N ILE A 883 -9.08 11.32 16.96
CA ILE A 883 -10.54 11.43 16.95
C ILE A 883 -10.88 12.90 16.72
N ARG A 884 -11.47 13.20 15.56
CA ARG A 884 -11.69 14.57 15.05
C ARG A 884 -13.10 15.06 15.32
N ALA A 885 -13.22 16.36 15.61
CA ALA A 885 -14.50 17.07 15.70
C ALA A 885 -15.15 17.29 14.34
N TYR A 886 -14.34 17.37 13.29
CA TYR A 886 -14.68 17.86 11.96
C TYR A 886 -14.55 16.74 10.93
N MET A 887 -15.23 16.89 9.79
CA MET A 887 -15.05 15.99 8.65
C MET A 887 -13.74 16.28 7.91
N VAL A 888 -13.11 15.25 7.35
CA VAL A 888 -11.95 15.30 6.45
C VAL A 888 -12.38 14.73 5.09
N ALA A 889 -11.75 15.15 4.00
CA ALA A 889 -12.16 14.79 2.62
C ALA A 889 -11.74 13.37 2.16
N GLN A 890 -11.24 12.53 3.07
CA GLN A 890 -10.76 11.17 2.80
C GLN A 890 -11.38 10.17 3.79
N ASN A 891 -11.41 8.88 3.43
CA ASN A 891 -12.08 7.81 4.18
C ASN A 891 -11.30 7.38 5.45
N GLU A 892 -10.96 8.33 6.32
CA GLU A 892 -10.31 8.04 7.60
C GLU A 892 -11.30 7.91 8.77
N MET A 893 -11.50 6.66 9.16
CA MET A 893 -11.91 6.21 10.50
C MET A 893 -13.37 6.48 10.95
N ASP A 894 -13.70 5.73 12.00
CA ASP A 894 -15.02 5.57 12.59
C ASP A 894 -15.61 6.89 13.11
N ASP A 895 -16.94 7.00 13.20
CA ASP A 895 -17.54 8.00 14.07
C ASP A 895 -17.26 7.67 15.54
N PHE A 896 -17.28 8.71 16.37
CA PHE A 896 -17.29 8.57 17.82
C PHE A 896 -18.41 9.42 18.41
N THR A 897 -19.03 8.89 19.46
CA THR A 897 -19.78 9.69 20.43
C THR A 897 -18.83 10.38 21.42
N ILE A 898 -19.30 11.41 22.10
CA ILE A 898 -18.53 12.12 23.12
C ILE A 898 -18.03 11.19 24.24
N TRP A 899 -18.85 10.20 24.64
CA TRP A 899 -18.47 9.26 25.69
C TRP A 899 -17.46 8.21 25.24
N GLU A 900 -17.51 7.75 23.99
CA GLU A 900 -16.50 6.85 23.43
C GLU A 900 -15.16 7.57 23.26
N ALA A 901 -15.17 8.81 22.76
CA ALA A 901 -13.93 9.59 22.61
C ALA A 901 -13.22 9.78 23.96
N ALA A 902 -13.95 10.16 25.01
CA ALA A 902 -13.41 10.25 26.36
C ALA A 902 -12.96 8.87 26.91
N ARG A 903 -13.66 7.78 26.57
CA ARG A 903 -13.23 6.41 26.90
C ARG A 903 -11.93 6.01 26.19
N ALA A 904 -11.71 6.44 24.94
CA ALA A 904 -10.53 6.14 24.15
C ALA A 904 -9.29 6.92 24.63
N THR A 905 -9.40 8.25 24.80
CA THR A 905 -8.28 9.11 25.24
C THR A 905 -7.66 8.65 26.54
N SER A 906 -8.47 8.06 27.42
CA SER A 906 -8.14 7.88 28.82
C SER A 906 -8.23 6.40 29.23
N ALA A 907 -8.18 5.49 28.25
CA ALA A 907 -8.02 4.05 28.41
C ALA A 907 -6.56 3.66 28.76
N ALA A 908 -6.03 4.24 29.85
CA ALA A 908 -4.67 3.98 30.32
C ALA A 908 -4.57 2.58 30.97
N PRO A 909 -3.76 1.62 30.44
CA PRO A 909 -3.85 0.19 30.76
C PRO A 909 -3.68 -0.26 32.23
N HIS A 910 -3.31 0.64 33.15
CA HIS A 910 -3.28 0.36 34.60
C HIS A 910 -4.48 0.93 35.37
N PHE A 911 -5.12 1.97 34.84
CA PHE A 911 -6.18 2.71 35.51
C PHE A 911 -7.56 2.32 35.02
N PHE A 912 -7.70 2.14 33.71
CA PHE A 912 -8.92 1.72 33.03
C PHE A 912 -8.60 0.63 32.01
N LYS A 913 -9.60 -0.19 31.66
CA LYS A 913 -9.46 -1.12 30.55
C LYS A 913 -9.30 -0.34 29.22
N PRO A 914 -8.61 -0.93 28.21
CA PRO A 914 -8.78 -0.54 26.81
C PRO A 914 -10.25 -0.30 26.46
N MET A 915 -10.54 0.66 25.59
CA MET A 915 -11.88 0.80 25.04
C MET A 915 -12.00 -0.10 23.80
N VAL A 916 -13.04 -0.92 23.76
CA VAL A 916 -13.46 -1.61 22.54
C VAL A 916 -14.53 -0.74 21.87
N ALA A 917 -14.26 -0.26 20.65
CA ALA A 917 -15.25 0.37 19.80
C ALA A 917 -15.96 -0.73 19.00
N GLU A 918 -17.10 -1.20 19.50
CA GLU A 918 -17.93 -2.19 18.80
C GLU A 918 -18.45 -1.65 17.46
N PRO A 919 -18.62 -2.48 16.41
CA PRO A 919 -19.17 -2.07 15.11
C PRO A 919 -20.52 -1.34 15.23
N ARG A 920 -20.62 -0.19 14.58
CA ARG A 920 -21.81 0.68 14.58
C ARG A 920 -22.08 1.22 13.18
N PRO A 921 -22.77 0.46 12.32
CA PRO A 921 -23.03 0.84 10.92
C PRO A 921 -23.89 2.10 10.77
N ASP A 922 -24.71 2.42 11.79
CA ASP A 922 -25.51 3.64 11.89
C ASP A 922 -24.64 4.91 11.97
N ILE A 923 -23.40 4.76 12.43
CA ILE A 923 -22.37 5.81 12.49
C ILE A 923 -21.08 5.33 11.79
N ASN A 924 -21.24 4.71 10.61
CA ASN A 924 -20.17 4.36 9.66
C ASN A 924 -18.95 3.60 10.22
N ARG A 925 -19.09 2.91 11.36
CA ARG A 925 -18.04 2.10 12.01
C ARG A 925 -18.26 0.64 11.67
N HIS A 926 -17.37 0.06 10.87
CA HIS A 926 -17.58 -1.27 10.24
C HIS A 926 -16.86 -2.42 10.95
N PHE A 927 -15.90 -2.12 11.84
CA PHE A 927 -15.05 -3.12 12.49
C PHE A 927 -14.98 -2.88 14.00
N GLU A 928 -14.56 -3.90 14.74
CA GLU A 928 -14.23 -3.75 16.16
C GLU A 928 -12.82 -3.19 16.30
N THR A 929 -12.69 -2.01 16.91
CA THR A 929 -11.39 -1.33 17.04
C THR A 929 -11.05 -1.10 18.51
N VAL A 930 -9.87 -1.55 18.97
CA VAL A 930 -9.46 -1.44 20.38
C VAL A 930 -8.48 -0.28 20.59
N TYR A 931 -8.86 0.65 21.45
CA TYR A 931 -8.16 1.92 21.74
C TYR A 931 -7.57 1.98 23.15
N ILE A 932 -6.42 2.65 23.27
CA ILE A 932 -5.72 2.94 24.53
C ILE A 932 -5.29 4.41 24.61
N ASP A 933 -4.96 4.86 25.82
CA ASP A 933 -4.53 6.25 26.10
C ASP A 933 -3.30 6.66 25.26
N GLY A 934 -3.42 7.80 24.56
CA GLY A 934 -2.36 8.36 23.71
C GLY A 934 -1.15 8.90 24.47
N GLY A 935 -1.28 9.21 25.76
CA GLY A 935 -0.22 9.70 26.63
C GLY A 935 0.95 8.73 26.84
N LEU A 936 0.83 7.49 26.37
CA LEU A 936 1.92 6.52 26.30
C LEU A 936 3.01 6.86 25.25
N ARG A 937 2.69 7.69 24.24
CA ARG A 937 3.61 8.08 23.15
C ARG A 937 3.42 9.52 22.66
N PHE A 938 2.19 10.00 22.57
CA PHE A 938 1.81 11.27 21.95
C PHE A 938 1.54 12.37 22.99
N ASN A 939 2.14 12.25 24.18
CA ASN A 939 1.68 12.93 25.40
C ASN A 939 1.68 14.47 25.36
N ASN A 940 2.49 15.05 24.47
CA ASN A 940 2.38 16.43 24.02
C ASN A 940 2.05 16.38 22.51
N PRO A 941 0.76 16.52 22.11
CA PRO A 941 0.29 16.27 20.74
C PRO A 941 0.53 17.45 19.77
N ILE A 942 1.49 18.32 20.09
CA ILE A 942 1.83 19.50 19.29
C ILE A 942 2.27 19.19 17.86
N ASN A 943 2.89 18.04 17.61
CA ASN A 943 3.27 17.62 16.26
C ASN A 943 2.02 17.26 15.43
N GLN A 944 1.07 16.54 16.03
CA GLN A 944 -0.23 16.22 15.41
C GLN A 944 -1.04 17.49 15.16
N LEU A 945 -0.95 18.49 16.05
CA LEU A 945 -1.61 19.80 15.87
C LEU A 945 -1.08 20.54 14.65
N LEU A 946 0.24 20.54 14.45
CA LEU A 946 0.89 21.18 13.31
C LEU A 946 0.60 20.42 12.00
N GLU A 947 0.57 19.09 12.06
CA GLU A 947 0.23 18.22 10.94
C GLU A 947 -1.23 18.44 10.46
N GLU A 948 -2.22 18.28 11.34
CA GLU A 948 -3.65 18.50 11.02
C GLU A 948 -3.90 19.94 10.56
N ALA A 949 -3.31 20.94 11.23
CA ALA A 949 -3.43 22.33 10.82
C ALA A 949 -2.80 22.60 9.43
N SER A 950 -1.76 21.88 9.04
CA SER A 950 -1.14 22.03 7.71
C SER A 950 -2.02 21.51 6.58
N GLN A 951 -2.86 20.52 6.87
CA GLN A 951 -3.85 19.97 5.93
C GLN A 951 -5.11 20.85 5.85
N LEU A 952 -5.56 21.40 6.98
CA LEU A 952 -6.81 22.18 7.07
C LEU A 952 -6.65 23.67 6.69
N PHE A 953 -5.46 24.25 6.91
CA PHE A 953 -5.20 25.68 6.70
C PHE A 953 -4.04 25.96 5.73
N PRO A 954 -3.95 25.27 4.57
CA PRO A 954 -2.78 25.32 3.72
C PRO A 954 -2.42 26.75 3.29
N GLY A 955 -1.16 27.13 3.51
CA GLY A 955 -0.64 28.46 3.16
C GLY A 955 -0.96 29.56 4.18
N ARG A 956 -1.81 29.33 5.18
CA ARG A 956 -2.00 30.29 6.28
C ARG A 956 -0.68 30.40 7.08
N GLY A 957 -0.33 31.63 7.41
CA GLY A 957 0.79 31.94 8.30
C GLY A 957 0.42 31.73 9.77
N ILE A 958 1.40 31.49 10.65
CA ILE A 958 1.18 31.32 12.09
C ILE A 958 1.49 32.61 12.87
N GLY A 959 0.64 32.94 13.84
CA GLY A 959 0.86 34.00 14.84
C GLY A 959 1.15 33.46 16.24
N LEU A 960 0.49 32.37 16.66
CA LEU A 960 0.67 31.78 18.00
C LEU A 960 0.56 30.25 17.97
N ILE A 961 1.46 29.59 18.70
CA ILE A 961 1.32 28.19 19.13
C ILE A 961 1.43 28.16 20.66
N LEU A 962 0.31 27.91 21.33
CA LEU A 962 0.22 27.83 22.79
C LEU A 962 0.19 26.37 23.24
N SER A 963 1.10 25.97 24.12
CA SER A 963 1.17 24.60 24.67
C SER A 963 1.09 24.65 26.19
N LEU A 964 0.07 23.99 26.74
CA LEU A 964 -0.28 24.01 28.16
C LEU A 964 -0.20 22.59 28.73
N GLY A 965 0.59 22.39 29.79
CA GLY A 965 0.86 21.03 30.26
C GLY A 965 1.46 20.90 31.65
N THR A 966 1.74 19.65 32.01
CA THR A 966 1.89 19.25 33.41
C THR A 966 3.24 18.58 33.71
N GLY A 967 4.19 19.39 34.18
CA GLY A 967 5.39 18.94 34.90
C GLY A 967 6.72 19.11 34.16
N THR A 968 7.77 19.32 34.96
CA THR A 968 9.19 19.24 34.58
C THR A 968 9.85 18.05 35.30
N LYS A 969 11.05 17.65 34.87
CA LYS A 969 11.81 16.49 35.43
C LYS A 969 11.95 16.43 36.96
N ASN A 970 11.81 17.55 37.67
CA ASN A 970 12.05 17.65 39.12
C ASN A 970 10.77 17.67 39.99
N ALA A 971 9.57 17.80 39.40
CA ALA A 971 8.33 18.05 40.14
C ALA A 971 7.63 16.79 40.72
N ILE A 972 8.36 15.69 40.91
CA ILE A 972 7.88 14.42 41.48
C ILE A 972 8.84 13.98 42.60
N LYS A 973 8.41 14.10 43.86
CA LYS A 973 9.18 13.60 45.01
C LYS A 973 8.84 12.14 45.29
N LEU A 974 9.86 11.35 45.64
CA LEU A 974 9.68 9.98 46.12
C LEU A 974 9.08 9.99 47.54
N PRO A 975 8.10 9.13 47.87
CA PRO A 975 7.77 8.83 49.25
C PRO A 975 9.01 8.35 50.00
N ARG A 976 9.26 8.88 51.21
CA ARG A 976 10.40 8.44 52.02
C ARG A 976 10.24 6.95 52.37
N ALA A 977 11.32 6.18 52.21
CA ALA A 977 11.28 4.73 52.32
C ALA A 977 11.01 4.24 53.75
N GLY A 978 9.74 4.01 54.09
CA GLY A 978 9.32 3.35 55.32
C GLY A 978 9.16 1.83 55.16
N PHE A 979 8.72 1.35 53.99
CA PHE A 979 8.53 -0.06 53.67
C PHE A 979 8.88 -0.36 52.20
N ILE A 980 9.30 -1.61 51.93
CA ILE A 980 9.74 -2.06 50.60
C ILE A 980 8.55 -2.06 49.61
N PRO A 981 8.62 -1.33 48.48
CA PRO A 981 7.55 -1.34 47.49
C PRO A 981 7.44 -2.70 46.79
N LYS A 982 6.22 -3.25 46.69
CA LYS A 982 5.95 -4.44 45.86
C LYS A 982 6.27 -4.11 44.38
N PRO A 983 6.82 -5.07 43.59
CA PRO A 983 7.30 -4.81 42.21
C PRO A 983 6.25 -4.22 41.25
N GLN A 984 4.96 -4.40 41.54
CA GLN A 984 3.85 -3.79 40.81
C GLN A 984 3.90 -2.24 40.82
N TRP A 985 4.33 -1.62 41.92
CA TRP A 985 4.46 -0.15 42.02
C TRP A 985 5.64 0.40 41.23
N TYR A 986 6.70 -0.39 41.03
CA TYR A 986 7.87 0.01 40.24
C TYR A 986 7.54 0.18 38.75
N LEU A 987 6.61 -0.62 38.22
CA LEU A 987 6.08 -0.47 36.86
C LEU A 987 5.30 0.84 36.69
N VAL A 988 4.39 1.15 37.61
CA VAL A 988 3.63 2.41 37.63
C VAL A 988 4.57 3.63 37.71
N TYR A 989 5.59 3.56 38.57
CA TYR A 989 6.62 4.61 38.69
C TYR A 989 7.42 4.79 37.38
N ARG A 990 7.85 3.71 36.73
CA ARG A 990 8.54 3.80 35.43
C ARG A 990 7.63 4.35 34.33
N LEU A 991 6.32 4.08 34.40
CA LEU A 991 5.36 4.58 33.43
C LEU A 991 5.17 6.09 33.53
N TYR A 992 4.81 6.62 34.70
CA TYR A 992 4.73 8.08 34.92
C TYR A 992 6.03 8.80 34.56
N LYS A 993 7.18 8.20 34.89
CA LYS A 993 8.48 8.75 34.51
C LYS A 993 8.69 8.80 32.99
N LYS A 994 8.27 7.79 32.24
CA LYS A 994 8.30 7.82 30.75
C LYS A 994 7.36 8.88 30.18
N ILE A 995 6.13 8.95 30.67
CA ILE A 995 5.10 9.91 30.24
C ILE A 995 5.62 11.35 30.39
N ALA A 996 6.13 11.70 31.58
CA ALA A 996 6.70 13.02 31.85
C ALA A 996 7.98 13.33 31.03
N LEU A 997 8.82 12.32 30.74
CA LEU A 997 9.99 12.50 29.87
C LEU A 997 9.59 12.82 28.42
N SER A 998 8.58 12.12 27.87
CA SER A 998 8.12 12.34 26.48
C SER A 998 7.55 13.74 26.22
N CYS A 999 6.87 14.33 27.22
CA CYS A 999 6.41 15.73 27.15
C CYS A 999 7.57 16.72 27.02
N GLU A 1000 8.59 16.55 27.87
CA GLU A 1000 9.79 17.39 27.89
C GLU A 1000 10.59 17.23 26.60
N GLU A 1001 10.74 16.00 26.10
CA GLU A 1001 11.47 15.68 24.86
C GLU A 1001 10.76 16.27 23.63
N ASN A 1002 9.43 16.13 23.51
CA ASN A 1002 8.64 16.78 22.45
C ASN A 1002 8.67 18.31 22.57
N HIS A 1003 8.57 18.86 23.78
CA HIS A 1003 8.66 20.31 24.01
C HIS A 1003 10.03 20.86 23.57
N GLN A 1004 11.12 20.22 23.96
CA GLN A 1004 12.48 20.65 23.59
C GLN A 1004 12.75 20.55 22.08
N ALA A 1005 12.21 19.53 21.41
CA ALA A 1005 12.28 19.42 19.95
C ALA A 1005 11.56 20.58 19.26
N VAL A 1006 10.36 20.95 19.73
CA VAL A 1006 9.57 22.04 19.15
C VAL A 1006 10.09 23.44 19.54
N GLU A 1007 10.60 23.63 20.76
CA GLU A 1007 11.29 24.88 21.14
C GLU A 1007 12.58 25.06 20.33
N GLY A 1008 13.34 23.97 20.11
CA GLY A 1008 14.49 23.97 19.20
C GLY A 1008 14.12 24.35 17.77
N ARG A 1009 13.02 23.80 17.24
CA ARG A 1009 12.47 24.10 15.91
C ARG A 1009 12.12 25.58 15.73
N PHE A 1010 11.43 26.18 16.69
CA PHE A 1010 11.00 27.58 16.63
C PHE A 1010 12.01 28.57 17.25
N ARG A 1011 13.20 28.10 17.66
CA ARG A 1011 14.21 28.92 18.37
C ARG A 1011 14.71 30.14 17.59
N SER A 1012 14.74 30.05 16.26
CA SER A 1012 15.09 31.16 15.35
C SER A 1012 13.92 32.12 15.09
N LEU A 1013 12.69 31.71 15.43
CA LEU A 1013 11.45 32.42 15.17
C LEU A 1013 10.85 32.93 16.48
N SER A 1014 11.39 34.06 16.95
CA SER A 1014 10.94 34.71 18.20
C SER A 1014 9.42 34.88 18.26
N ASN A 1015 8.84 34.68 19.44
CA ASN A 1015 7.44 34.98 19.74
C ASN A 1015 6.46 34.30 18.75
N ILE A 1016 6.55 32.97 18.63
CA ILE A 1016 5.50 32.14 17.99
C ILE A 1016 5.09 31.03 18.94
N TYR A 1017 6.04 30.22 19.40
CA TYR A 1017 5.80 29.09 20.30
C TYR A 1017 5.95 29.50 21.77
N PHE A 1018 4.92 29.21 22.57
CA PHE A 1018 4.89 29.48 24.01
C PHE A 1018 4.45 28.23 24.77
N ARG A 1019 5.29 27.80 25.70
CA ARG A 1019 5.04 26.71 26.64
C ARG A 1019 4.79 27.27 28.04
N PHE A 1020 3.73 26.80 28.70
CA PHE A 1020 3.48 27.09 30.10
C PHE A 1020 3.12 25.82 30.89
N ASN A 1021 3.75 25.63 32.05
CA ASN A 1021 3.53 24.50 32.94
C ASN A 1021 3.91 24.86 34.38
N VAL A 1022 3.03 24.64 35.36
CA VAL A 1022 3.32 24.98 36.77
C VAL A 1022 4.43 24.06 37.31
N ASP A 1023 5.59 24.63 37.62
CA ASP A 1023 6.82 23.89 37.95
C ASP A 1023 7.00 23.59 39.45
N ARG A 1024 6.33 24.34 40.34
CA ARG A 1024 6.51 24.31 41.80
C ARG A 1024 5.17 24.29 42.56
N GLY A 1025 5.19 23.80 43.79
CA GLY A 1025 4.04 23.74 44.71
C GLY A 1025 3.03 22.62 44.39
N MET A 1026 3.19 21.98 43.23
CA MET A 1026 2.33 20.91 42.71
C MET A 1026 2.82 19.51 43.10
N GLU A 1027 3.98 19.39 43.77
CA GLU A 1027 4.71 18.13 43.98
C GLU A 1027 3.92 17.10 44.79
N ASP A 1028 3.19 17.57 45.81
CA ASP A 1028 2.37 16.74 46.69
C ASP A 1028 0.91 16.60 46.20
N ILE A 1029 0.57 17.26 45.08
CA ILE A 1029 -0.77 17.16 44.47
C ILE A 1029 -0.85 15.81 43.76
N GLY A 1030 -1.55 14.88 44.42
CA GLY A 1030 -1.94 13.60 43.85
C GLY A 1030 -3.17 13.71 42.97
N LEU A 1031 -3.48 12.60 42.30
CA LEU A 1031 -4.60 12.45 41.37
C LEU A 1031 -6.00 12.87 41.95
N GLU A 1032 -6.19 12.92 43.28
CA GLU A 1032 -7.40 13.50 43.92
C GLU A 1032 -7.43 15.06 43.86
N GLU A 1033 -7.03 15.63 42.71
CA GLU A 1033 -6.74 17.06 42.55
C GLU A 1033 -7.97 17.98 42.79
N TRP A 1034 -9.18 17.44 42.63
CA TRP A 1034 -10.45 18.09 42.99
C TRP A 1034 -10.54 18.53 44.47
N LYS A 1035 -9.80 17.89 45.38
CA LYS A 1035 -9.73 18.31 46.80
C LYS A 1035 -8.80 19.50 47.03
N MET A 1036 -7.97 19.83 46.04
CA MET A 1036 -6.84 20.75 46.16
C MET A 1036 -6.98 21.98 45.26
N LEU A 1037 -8.18 22.24 44.71
CA LEU A 1037 -8.51 23.34 43.79
C LEU A 1037 -7.86 24.68 44.18
N SER A 1038 -8.11 25.16 45.40
CA SER A 1038 -7.57 26.45 45.87
C SER A 1038 -6.03 26.48 45.97
N GLN A 1039 -5.38 25.33 46.18
CA GLN A 1039 -3.92 25.21 46.16
C GLN A 1039 -3.38 25.18 44.72
N ILE A 1040 -4.05 24.47 43.81
CA ILE A 1040 -3.73 24.45 42.36
C ILE A 1040 -3.86 25.87 41.79
N GLU A 1041 -4.94 26.57 42.12
CA GLU A 1041 -5.21 27.95 41.72
C GLU A 1041 -4.15 28.92 42.26
N ALA A 1042 -3.83 28.85 43.56
CA ALA A 1042 -2.80 29.67 44.17
C ALA A 1042 -1.40 29.42 43.58
N ASN A 1043 -1.02 28.15 43.37
CA ASN A 1043 0.24 27.77 42.73
C ASN A 1043 0.31 28.26 41.28
N THR A 1044 -0.77 28.09 40.51
CA THR A 1044 -0.84 28.53 39.12
C THR A 1044 -0.73 30.05 39.03
N LYS A 1045 -1.42 30.79 39.90
CA LYS A 1045 -1.33 32.25 39.98
C LYS A 1045 0.07 32.73 40.39
N ALA A 1046 0.72 32.06 41.33
CA ALA A 1046 2.10 32.34 41.70
C ALA A 1046 3.06 32.11 40.52
N TYR A 1047 2.93 30.98 39.81
CA TYR A 1047 3.69 30.68 38.60
C TYR A 1047 3.52 31.75 37.51
N MET A 1048 2.26 32.09 37.17
CA MET A 1048 1.91 33.10 36.15
C MET A 1048 2.33 34.54 36.51
N THR A 1049 2.76 34.79 37.75
CA THR A 1049 3.25 36.10 38.22
C THR A 1049 4.75 36.12 38.53
N THR A 1050 5.50 35.04 38.28
CA THR A 1050 6.96 35.03 38.40
C THR A 1050 7.62 35.97 37.38
N VAL A 1051 8.82 36.46 37.72
CA VAL A 1051 9.62 37.38 36.87
C VAL A 1051 9.96 36.77 35.50
N GLU A 1052 10.10 35.44 35.43
CA GLU A 1052 10.43 34.71 34.20
C GLU A 1052 9.20 34.42 33.33
N VAL A 1053 8.07 34.05 33.94
CA VAL A 1053 6.85 33.65 33.23
C VAL A 1053 5.99 34.85 32.83
N ASN A 1054 5.82 35.83 33.72
CA ASN A 1054 4.89 36.93 33.50
C ASN A 1054 5.18 37.72 32.20
N PRO A 1055 6.45 38.04 31.84
CA PRO A 1055 6.76 38.64 30.54
C PRO A 1055 6.54 37.69 29.36
N ARG A 1056 6.80 36.37 29.51
CA ARG A 1056 6.48 35.38 28.45
C ARG A 1056 4.97 35.29 28.20
N VAL A 1057 4.13 35.46 29.22
CA VAL A 1057 2.66 35.50 29.07
C VAL A 1057 2.21 36.77 28.35
N GLU A 1058 2.76 37.95 28.69
CA GLU A 1058 2.45 39.17 27.93
C GLU A 1058 2.90 39.07 26.47
N LEU A 1059 4.10 38.52 26.19
CA LEU A 1059 4.56 38.24 24.82
C LEU A 1059 3.66 37.23 24.08
N ALA A 1060 3.09 36.24 24.77
CA ALA A 1060 2.12 35.32 24.18
C ALA A 1060 0.80 36.04 23.84
N VAL A 1061 0.34 36.94 24.71
CA VAL A 1061 -0.85 37.79 24.49
C VAL A 1061 -0.59 38.83 23.38
N GLU A 1062 0.63 39.34 23.22
CA GLU A 1062 1.02 40.14 22.05
C GLU A 1062 0.95 39.33 20.75
N SER A 1063 1.50 38.12 20.76
CA SER A 1063 1.54 37.22 19.61
C SER A 1063 0.14 36.75 19.18
N PHE A 1064 -0.77 36.60 20.14
CA PHE A 1064 -2.20 36.30 19.93
C PHE A 1064 -2.93 37.36 19.09
N PHE A 1065 -2.46 38.62 19.10
CA PHE A 1065 -3.00 39.73 18.31
C PHE A 1065 -2.11 40.15 17.13
N THR A 1066 -1.10 39.36 16.75
CA THR A 1066 -0.26 39.70 15.59
C THR A 1066 -1.06 39.60 14.28
N THR A 1067 -0.96 40.62 13.43
CA THR A 1067 -1.42 40.56 12.04
C THR A 1067 -0.34 40.00 11.10
N ASN A 1068 0.93 40.00 11.53
CA ASN A 1068 2.07 39.56 10.75
C ASN A 1068 2.47 38.13 11.13
N ALA A 1069 2.34 37.21 10.17
CA ALA A 1069 2.89 35.86 10.31
C ALA A 1069 4.39 35.82 10.00
N LYS A 1070 5.12 34.93 10.67
CA LYS A 1070 6.59 34.76 10.50
C LYS A 1070 6.99 33.49 9.75
N THR A 1071 6.06 32.54 9.57
CA THR A 1071 6.24 31.28 8.83
C THR A 1071 4.87 30.71 8.44
N THR A 1072 4.80 29.87 7.41
CA THR A 1072 3.57 29.16 7.02
C THR A 1072 3.36 27.87 7.81
N ILE A 1073 2.12 27.39 7.87
CA ILE A 1073 1.83 26.15 8.60
C ILE A 1073 2.54 24.92 8.02
N GLN A 1074 2.78 24.84 6.70
CA GLN A 1074 3.56 23.74 6.11
C GLN A 1074 5.03 23.75 6.55
N GLN A 1075 5.70 24.92 6.52
CA GLN A 1075 7.05 25.10 7.05
C GLN A 1075 7.14 24.75 8.55
N ALA A 1076 6.09 25.10 9.30
CA ALA A 1076 5.95 24.80 10.72
C ALA A 1076 5.58 23.34 11.03
N ALA A 1077 5.02 22.59 10.07
CA ALA A 1077 4.77 21.14 10.19
C ALA A 1077 6.02 20.33 9.82
N GLY A 1078 6.73 20.69 8.74
CA GLY A 1078 7.94 20.02 8.24
C GLY A 1078 7.91 19.75 6.74
N LEU A 1079 6.82 20.16 6.10
CA LEU A 1079 6.54 20.01 4.69
C LEU A 1079 7.18 21.19 3.95
N ALA A 1080 8.48 21.07 3.66
CA ALA A 1080 9.14 21.95 2.71
C ALA A 1080 8.70 21.61 1.27
N MET A 1081 8.59 22.64 0.42
CA MET A 1081 8.48 22.51 -1.04
C MET A 1081 9.87 22.53 -1.65
#